data_AF-A0A843AJ43-F1
#
_entry.id   AF-A0A843AJ43-F1
#
_cell.length_a   1.000
_cell.length_b   1.000
_cell.length_c   1.000
_cell.angle_alpha   90.00
_cell.angle_beta   90.00
_cell.angle_gamma   90.00
#
_symmetry.space_group_name_H-M   'P 1'
#
loop_
_entity.id
_entity.type
_entity.pdbx_description
1 polymer ?
#
loop_
_entity_poly.entity_id
_entity_poly.type
_entity_poly.pdbx_seq_one_letter_code
_entity_poly.pdbx_strand_id
1 'polypeptide(L)'
;MRMSENSLIVKRVLFFSVFIMTIIYLSSLIVSSSSIANESQCAFQPSIYQYPASNEVSSLQPVLIFINGNESYSVEVSINITVGIEGDICPACLGAYMGLKFPQQELINYTFNSIPFYPGWSVAYIPGLITKNFSAVYISPILRYTTNYTVSVISSVSYKVVKNGIIIYEDSYNVSYGENHSMLPPITFIFIPNSQNFTQSSLSMPIFLPDGLSLGSGMPLNLIAVAVGENPLSSLSIEYSISGGPWISAHSEELSTGIENSVEEINSYLQGIASKLSSFGINASIPNITSTIEAIETQIPGQEPGNYVVYKSMASDIYNNTSESLAGMYYVYNSSSTNKILIVDPSVKLWLIYNSTSSFINSISSYNLSQGLINNINDSWTEASEHNSLGALQFHYWNLIGKQYRIYITDSSDLSSALEEYEPNAIILSNLYLGLESSTLLDWDLKDNGALGALSSYVSQHHAGLIATQGSLSDWVIWESCSEKTKVGAKGNIDYNTSNLSSLDNLATLLGIPQLTLFEYVKDEVSNFFCINADPQVAEMIGSIPLQIPFVQFSGKLNSTSDVQKMGLSLPENFEFDNQRSQNGSPFLYTEVGWQLAFPQDIDFIVSNKINFSKWPTVNLSNSNRSNLSNYRNFSFTDMLLIYEAVQTSSIYGNDLNISFKIPGIGKFNITLRIPDSLMEALLGAYQPKIVAISSDGLAGIIAYDKFWSDNGYRSVYFSFNLESFNTNTSEQLLTQAINWVESWSFYPNMTLLGDVLIPSDLASRAEYILNSIGGEELENMSMILNEEGSSVISINAESPGIVYVLILHPTSSNVEVTRIEGSYSSENCSSSNGISLVTIQVSNSTSLSLFLRAYSSSGIIPAYVEVKFEGLKSGLGNVSSNTFENQTTEACTYNGTCTSQSEEKENLQNSSTSTLSNSQTVGSEKGSLMGIIVLCITLAVVASLLILGIWKKKL
;
A
#
# COMPACT_ATOMS: atom_id res chain seq x y z
N MET A 1 -36.47 45.73 -40.49
CA MET A 1 -35.24 44.99 -40.87
C MET A 1 -34.46 44.65 -39.61
N ARG A 2 -34.79 43.52 -38.98
CA ARG A 2 -34.08 42.90 -37.86
C ARG A 2 -34.29 41.39 -38.03
N MET A 3 -33.44 40.78 -38.83
CA MET A 3 -33.32 39.33 -39.00
C MET A 3 -31.88 39.07 -39.43
N SER A 4 -30.95 38.99 -38.47
CA SER A 4 -29.60 38.47 -38.75
C SER A 4 -28.93 37.82 -37.54
N GLU A 5 -29.33 38.14 -36.30
CA GLU A 5 -28.73 37.50 -35.12
C GLU A 5 -29.39 36.16 -34.73
N ASN A 6 -30.72 36.03 -34.89
CA ASN A 6 -31.40 34.76 -34.62
C ASN A 6 -31.01 33.64 -35.61
N SER A 7 -30.53 33.98 -36.81
CA SER A 7 -30.06 32.98 -37.80
C SER A 7 -28.73 32.34 -37.38
N LEU A 8 -27.85 33.10 -36.72
CA LEU A 8 -26.53 32.62 -36.33
C LEU A 8 -26.61 31.68 -35.12
N ILE A 9 -27.47 32.02 -34.16
CA ILE A 9 -27.73 31.18 -32.97
C ILE A 9 -28.43 29.88 -33.39
N VAL A 10 -29.43 29.94 -34.28
CA VAL A 10 -30.09 28.74 -34.79
C VAL A 10 -29.12 27.86 -35.57
N LYS A 11 -28.20 28.44 -36.37
CA LYS A 11 -27.17 27.66 -37.08
C LYS A 11 -26.16 27.00 -36.14
N ARG A 12 -25.77 27.66 -35.05
CA ARG A 12 -24.86 27.07 -34.04
C ARG A 12 -25.54 25.97 -33.24
N VAL A 13 -26.79 26.16 -32.83
CA VAL A 13 -27.58 25.13 -32.14
C VAL A 13 -27.82 23.93 -33.05
N LEU A 14 -28.14 24.15 -34.33
CA LEU A 14 -28.31 23.07 -35.30
C LEU A 14 -27.00 22.31 -35.55
N PHE A 15 -25.86 23.02 -35.63
CA PHE A 15 -24.55 22.41 -35.80
C PHE A 15 -24.16 21.58 -34.57
N PHE A 16 -24.43 22.09 -33.36
CA PHE A 16 -24.16 21.37 -32.12
C PHE A 16 -25.08 20.15 -31.94
N SER A 17 -26.36 20.26 -32.30
CA SER A 17 -27.29 19.13 -32.26
C SER A 17 -26.97 18.07 -33.29
N VAL A 18 -26.53 18.47 -34.50
CA VAL A 18 -26.08 17.53 -35.52
C VAL A 18 -24.76 16.90 -35.11
N PHE A 19 -23.82 17.64 -34.52
CA PHE A 19 -22.56 17.09 -34.00
C PHE A 19 -22.79 16.07 -32.89
N ILE A 20 -23.67 16.37 -31.92
CA ILE A 20 -24.07 15.43 -30.86
C ILE A 20 -24.79 14.21 -31.45
N MET A 21 -25.74 14.41 -32.37
CA MET A 21 -26.43 13.29 -33.04
C MET A 21 -25.46 12.46 -33.90
N THR A 22 -24.41 13.06 -34.45
CA THR A 22 -23.38 12.37 -35.23
C THR A 22 -22.42 11.61 -34.31
N ILE A 23 -22.11 12.12 -33.11
CA ILE A 23 -21.39 11.38 -32.07
C ILE A 23 -22.22 10.23 -31.53
N ILE A 24 -23.51 10.45 -31.24
CA ILE A 24 -24.44 9.40 -30.80
C ILE A 24 -24.58 8.35 -31.91
N TYR A 25 -24.73 8.76 -33.17
CA TYR A 25 -24.84 7.84 -34.30
C TYR A 25 -23.52 7.11 -34.60
N LEU A 26 -22.34 7.77 -34.51
CA LEU A 26 -21.04 7.10 -34.62
C LEU A 26 -20.80 6.15 -33.44
N SER A 27 -21.18 6.52 -32.22
CA SER A 27 -21.11 5.61 -31.07
C SER A 27 -22.03 4.40 -31.27
N SER A 28 -23.21 4.57 -31.88
CA SER A 28 -24.09 3.45 -32.23
C SER A 28 -23.58 2.59 -33.41
N LEU A 29 -22.77 3.17 -34.31
CA LEU A 29 -22.13 2.45 -35.44
C LEU A 29 -20.84 1.73 -35.03
N ILE A 30 -20.11 2.26 -34.05
CA ILE A 30 -19.00 1.55 -33.38
C ILE A 30 -19.55 0.36 -32.59
N VAL A 31 -20.76 0.47 -32.01
CA VAL A 31 -21.47 -0.62 -31.33
C VAL A 31 -22.08 -1.65 -32.29
N SER A 32 -22.22 -1.36 -33.59
CA SER A 32 -22.89 -2.26 -34.55
C SER A 32 -22.04 -2.76 -35.72
N SER A 33 -20.72 -2.48 -35.71
CA SER A 33 -19.75 -3.07 -36.66
C SER A 33 -18.62 -3.86 -36.01
N SER A 34 -18.61 -4.00 -34.68
CA SER A 34 -18.14 -5.23 -34.07
C SER A 34 -19.16 -6.32 -34.40
N SER A 35 -18.88 -7.11 -35.44
CA SER A 35 -19.43 -8.46 -35.52
C SER A 35 -19.31 -9.06 -34.14
N ILE A 36 -20.47 -9.46 -33.60
CA ILE A 36 -20.69 -10.09 -32.31
C ILE A 36 -19.80 -11.33 -32.23
N ALA A 37 -18.52 -11.15 -31.91
CA ALA A 37 -17.92 -11.93 -30.88
C ALA A 37 -18.63 -11.42 -29.63
N ASN A 38 -19.55 -12.24 -29.12
CA ASN A 38 -19.83 -12.21 -27.69
C ASN A 38 -18.46 -12.39 -27.01
N GLU A 39 -17.75 -11.31 -26.74
CA GLU A 39 -17.18 -11.16 -25.42
C GLU A 39 -18.40 -11.14 -24.51
N SER A 40 -18.87 -12.34 -24.19
CA SER A 40 -19.30 -12.61 -22.85
C SER A 40 -18.35 -11.81 -21.96
N GLN A 41 -18.89 -10.90 -21.16
CA GLN A 41 -18.45 -10.92 -19.78
C GLN A 41 -18.39 -12.41 -19.45
N CYS A 42 -17.19 -12.99 -19.42
CA CYS A 42 -17.00 -14.33 -18.90
C CYS A 42 -17.43 -14.15 -17.46
N ALA A 43 -18.74 -14.28 -17.21
CA ALA A 43 -19.31 -14.36 -15.90
C ALA A 43 -18.49 -15.46 -15.26
N PHE A 44 -17.66 -15.08 -14.30
CA PHE A 44 -16.73 -15.98 -13.63
C PHE A 44 -17.53 -17.24 -13.28
N GLN A 45 -17.27 -18.33 -14.02
CA GLN A 45 -17.92 -19.60 -13.77
C GLN A 45 -17.22 -20.14 -12.53
N PRO A 46 -17.94 -20.26 -11.40
CA PRO A 46 -17.31 -20.71 -10.17
C PRO A 46 -16.70 -22.09 -10.38
N SER A 47 -15.51 -22.30 -9.84
CA SER A 47 -14.88 -23.62 -9.86
C SER A 47 -15.48 -24.47 -8.75
N ILE A 48 -15.95 -25.67 -9.09
CA ILE A 48 -16.66 -26.56 -8.15
C ILE A 48 -15.88 -27.85 -8.00
N TYR A 49 -15.72 -28.30 -6.75
CA TYR A 49 -14.96 -29.49 -6.42
C TYR A 49 -15.75 -30.37 -5.45
N GLN A 50 -15.93 -31.63 -5.81
CA GLN A 50 -16.57 -32.64 -4.98
C GLN A 50 -15.52 -33.44 -4.22
N TYR A 51 -15.77 -33.68 -2.93
CA TYR A 51 -15.04 -34.67 -2.13
C TYR A 51 -16.01 -35.73 -1.59
N PRO A 52 -15.72 -37.04 -1.75
CA PRO A 52 -14.63 -37.59 -2.54
C PRO A 52 -14.82 -37.34 -4.05
N ALA A 53 -13.72 -37.16 -4.78
CA ALA A 53 -13.72 -36.90 -6.22
C ALA A 53 -13.98 -38.20 -7.01
N SER A 54 -15.22 -38.70 -6.94
CA SER A 54 -15.63 -39.96 -7.55
C SER A 54 -17.12 -39.95 -7.91
N ASN A 55 -17.46 -40.62 -9.01
CA ASN A 55 -18.85 -40.90 -9.41
C ASN A 55 -19.46 -42.04 -8.57
N GLU A 56 -18.63 -42.72 -7.76
CA GLU A 56 -19.03 -43.73 -6.79
C GLU A 56 -18.51 -43.34 -5.40
N VAL A 57 -19.44 -43.08 -4.47
CA VAL A 57 -19.16 -42.69 -3.08
C VAL A 57 -19.46 -43.87 -2.17
N SER A 58 -18.58 -44.17 -1.21
CA SER A 58 -18.77 -45.33 -0.33
C SER A 58 -20.02 -45.17 0.54
N SER A 59 -20.66 -46.28 0.91
CA SER A 59 -21.82 -46.26 1.80
C SER A 59 -21.46 -45.59 3.12
N LEU A 60 -22.35 -44.70 3.61
CA LEU A 60 -22.24 -43.86 4.80
C LEU A 60 -21.15 -42.78 4.76
N GLN A 61 -20.43 -42.63 3.64
CA GLN A 61 -19.45 -41.54 3.46
C GLN A 61 -20.18 -40.25 3.02
N PRO A 62 -20.05 -39.14 3.75
CA PRO A 62 -20.64 -37.86 3.36
C PRO A 62 -19.93 -37.26 2.14
N VAL A 63 -20.61 -36.34 1.45
CA VAL A 63 -20.05 -35.60 0.30
C VAL A 63 -19.98 -34.12 0.62
N LEU A 64 -18.82 -33.52 0.36
CA LEU A 64 -18.59 -32.08 0.46
C LEU A 64 -18.46 -31.48 -0.93
N ILE A 65 -19.12 -30.34 -1.15
CA ILE A 65 -19.04 -29.59 -2.41
C ILE A 65 -18.40 -28.24 -2.09
N PHE A 66 -17.17 -28.04 -2.54
CA PHE A 66 -16.46 -26.78 -2.44
C PHE A 66 -16.74 -25.93 -3.67
N ILE A 67 -17.13 -24.68 -3.44
CA ILE A 67 -17.55 -23.74 -4.49
C ILE A 67 -16.66 -22.50 -4.38
N ASN A 68 -15.88 -22.21 -5.42
CA ASN A 68 -15.08 -20.99 -5.54
C ASN A 68 -15.89 -19.91 -6.28
N GLY A 69 -16.41 -18.94 -5.53
CA GLY A 69 -16.99 -17.71 -6.04
C GLY A 69 -17.40 -16.75 -4.93
N ASN A 70 -17.49 -15.46 -5.27
CA ASN A 70 -17.68 -14.35 -4.31
C ASN A 70 -19.14 -14.11 -3.89
N GLU A 71 -20.02 -15.10 -4.06
CA GLU A 71 -21.46 -14.95 -3.84
C GLU A 71 -22.03 -16.12 -3.03
N SER A 72 -23.26 -15.95 -2.54
CA SER A 72 -23.99 -17.03 -1.86
C SER A 72 -24.56 -18.02 -2.88
N TYR A 73 -24.31 -19.31 -2.66
CA TYR A 73 -24.80 -20.39 -3.50
C TYR A 73 -25.77 -21.28 -2.73
N SER A 74 -26.73 -21.86 -3.44
CA SER A 74 -27.58 -22.92 -2.91
C SER A 74 -27.33 -24.21 -3.67
N VAL A 75 -27.21 -25.32 -2.96
CA VAL A 75 -27.10 -26.65 -3.55
C VAL A 75 -28.45 -27.35 -3.41
N GLU A 76 -29.12 -27.57 -4.53
CA GLU A 76 -30.31 -28.38 -4.61
C GLU A 76 -29.91 -29.85 -4.74
N VAL A 77 -30.37 -30.69 -3.82
CA VAL A 77 -30.01 -32.10 -3.75
C VAL A 77 -31.25 -32.96 -3.92
N SER A 78 -31.14 -33.95 -4.80
CA SER A 78 -32.17 -34.93 -5.10
C SER A 78 -31.61 -36.33 -4.84
N ILE A 79 -32.06 -36.94 -3.74
CA ILE A 79 -31.68 -38.29 -3.33
C ILE A 79 -32.72 -39.28 -3.86
N ASN A 80 -32.25 -40.30 -4.56
CA ASN A 80 -33.06 -41.39 -5.04
C ASN A 80 -32.66 -42.70 -4.34
N ILE A 81 -33.56 -43.26 -3.54
CA ILE A 81 -33.36 -44.54 -2.87
C ILE A 81 -34.22 -45.59 -3.56
N THR A 82 -33.58 -46.60 -4.14
CA THR A 82 -34.24 -47.70 -4.85
C THR A 82 -34.04 -49.00 -4.10
N VAL A 83 -35.15 -49.70 -3.81
CA VAL A 83 -35.13 -51.04 -3.26
C VAL A 83 -35.39 -52.05 -4.38
N GLY A 84 -34.36 -52.84 -4.69
CA GLY A 84 -34.37 -53.90 -5.70
C GLY A 84 -34.42 -55.30 -5.09
N ILE A 85 -34.86 -56.27 -5.88
CA ILE A 85 -34.73 -57.69 -5.58
C ILE A 85 -34.10 -58.39 -6.79
N GLU A 86 -33.03 -59.14 -6.55
CA GLU A 86 -32.40 -60.02 -7.53
C GLU A 86 -32.44 -61.47 -7.03
N GLY A 87 -32.76 -62.42 -7.91
CA GLY A 87 -32.79 -63.85 -7.56
C GLY A 87 -33.31 -64.73 -8.70
N ASP A 88 -33.37 -66.04 -8.46
CA ASP A 88 -33.75 -67.06 -9.46
C ASP A 88 -35.24 -67.02 -9.85
N ILE A 89 -36.04 -66.19 -9.17
CA ILE A 89 -37.48 -66.01 -9.41
C ILE A 89 -37.73 -64.57 -9.85
N CYS A 90 -38.62 -64.40 -10.84
CA CYS A 90 -39.04 -63.10 -11.32
C CYS A 90 -39.42 -62.16 -10.16
N PRO A 91 -38.77 -60.99 -10.02
CA PRO A 91 -39.02 -60.04 -8.93
C PRO A 91 -40.48 -59.60 -8.81
N ALA A 92 -41.18 -59.45 -9.94
CA ALA A 92 -42.60 -59.11 -9.98
C ALA A 92 -43.48 -60.24 -9.39
N CYS A 93 -43.06 -61.50 -9.56
CA CYS A 93 -43.75 -62.63 -8.95
C CYS A 93 -43.54 -62.64 -7.44
N LEU A 94 -42.29 -62.46 -6.97
CA LEU A 94 -41.98 -62.43 -5.55
C LEU A 94 -42.68 -61.25 -4.83
N GLY A 95 -42.69 -60.07 -5.46
CA GLY A 95 -43.42 -58.90 -4.96
C GLY A 95 -44.94 -59.15 -4.84
N ALA A 96 -45.56 -59.78 -5.84
CA ALA A 96 -46.97 -60.16 -5.77
C ALA A 96 -47.26 -61.18 -4.64
N TYR A 97 -46.35 -62.12 -4.38
CA TYR A 97 -46.48 -63.09 -3.28
C TYR A 97 -46.24 -62.49 -1.90
N MET A 98 -45.34 -61.52 -1.79
CA MET A 98 -45.02 -60.82 -0.55
C MET A 98 -45.93 -59.60 -0.31
N GLY A 99 -46.86 -59.27 -1.22
CA GLY A 99 -47.66 -58.04 -1.08
C GLY A 99 -46.83 -56.75 -1.16
N LEU A 100 -45.66 -56.83 -1.79
CA LEU A 100 -44.72 -55.73 -1.97
C LEU A 100 -44.70 -55.31 -3.45
N LYS A 101 -44.84 -54.00 -3.72
CA LYS A 101 -44.57 -53.46 -5.04
C LYS A 101 -43.08 -53.18 -5.15
N PHE A 102 -42.40 -53.83 -6.10
CA PHE A 102 -40.99 -53.60 -6.39
C PHE A 102 -40.78 -53.18 -7.86
N PRO A 103 -39.75 -52.36 -8.16
CA PRO A 103 -38.89 -51.65 -7.20
C PRO A 103 -39.69 -50.61 -6.40
N GLN A 104 -39.35 -50.42 -5.11
CA GLN A 104 -39.81 -49.23 -4.37
C GLN A 104 -38.77 -48.13 -4.60
N GLN A 105 -39.25 -46.96 -4.95
CA GLN A 105 -38.42 -45.79 -5.20
C GLN A 105 -38.96 -44.64 -4.38
N GLU A 106 -38.07 -43.94 -3.68
CA GLU A 106 -38.38 -42.69 -2.97
C GLU A 106 -37.43 -41.61 -3.46
N LEU A 107 -38.00 -40.43 -3.70
CA LEU A 107 -37.26 -39.25 -4.11
C LEU A 107 -37.36 -38.22 -2.99
N ILE A 108 -36.22 -37.91 -2.37
CA ILE A 108 -36.13 -36.94 -1.27
C ILE A 108 -35.34 -35.74 -1.79
N ASN A 109 -35.94 -34.56 -1.73
CA ASN A 109 -35.34 -33.33 -2.22
C ASN A 109 -35.16 -32.35 -1.08
N TYR A 110 -33.99 -31.71 -1.01
CA TYR A 110 -33.75 -30.60 -0.11
C TYR A 110 -32.77 -29.61 -0.72
N THR A 111 -32.70 -28.42 -0.13
CA THR A 111 -31.77 -27.38 -0.53
C THR A 111 -30.85 -27.07 0.65
N PHE A 112 -29.55 -27.02 0.38
CA PHE A 112 -28.54 -26.63 1.35
C PHE A 112 -27.88 -25.32 0.91
N ASN A 113 -27.90 -24.30 1.76
CA ASN A 113 -27.19 -23.05 1.48
C ASN A 113 -25.71 -23.25 1.77
N SER A 114 -24.83 -22.89 0.83
CA SER A 114 -23.40 -23.06 1.03
C SER A 114 -22.91 -22.17 2.17
N ILE A 115 -21.99 -22.71 2.96
CA ILE A 115 -21.42 -22.06 4.13
C ILE A 115 -20.08 -21.43 3.71
N PRO A 116 -19.92 -20.10 3.78
CA PRO A 116 -18.65 -19.48 3.45
C PRO A 116 -17.60 -19.84 4.50
N PHE A 117 -16.36 -20.11 4.08
CA PHE A 117 -15.30 -20.50 5.02
C PHE A 117 -13.93 -19.84 4.76
N TYR A 118 -13.70 -19.37 3.54
CA TYR A 118 -12.48 -18.64 3.15
C TYR A 118 -12.87 -17.58 2.11
N PRO A 119 -12.13 -16.46 1.96
CA PRO A 119 -12.45 -15.45 0.95
C PRO A 119 -12.67 -16.06 -0.44
N GLY A 120 -13.87 -15.88 -1.00
CA GLY A 120 -14.28 -16.44 -2.28
C GLY A 120 -14.61 -17.95 -2.28
N TRP A 121 -14.66 -18.61 -1.13
CA TRP A 121 -14.95 -20.04 -1.03
C TRP A 121 -16.06 -20.37 -0.05
N SER A 122 -16.94 -21.28 -0.47
CA SER A 122 -17.99 -21.85 0.36
C SER A 122 -18.04 -23.37 0.23
N VAL A 123 -18.64 -24.03 1.21
CA VAL A 123 -18.81 -25.49 1.25
C VAL A 123 -20.27 -25.85 1.46
N ALA A 124 -20.74 -26.88 0.76
CA ALA A 124 -22.03 -27.50 0.98
C ALA A 124 -21.88 -28.96 1.40
N TYR A 125 -22.87 -29.47 2.12
CA TYR A 125 -22.85 -30.80 2.73
C TYR A 125 -23.99 -31.68 2.18
N ILE A 126 -23.66 -32.92 1.87
CA ILE A 126 -24.63 -33.99 1.58
C ILE A 126 -24.34 -35.16 2.55
N PRO A 127 -25.34 -35.64 3.30
CA PRO A 127 -25.14 -36.68 4.29
C PRO A 127 -24.76 -38.02 3.66
N GLY A 128 -24.03 -38.85 4.42
CA GLY A 128 -23.62 -40.17 3.97
C GLY A 128 -24.78 -41.12 3.79
N LEU A 129 -25.06 -41.51 2.55
CA LEU A 129 -26.19 -42.37 2.20
C LEU A 129 -25.81 -43.86 2.23
N ILE A 130 -26.81 -44.74 2.32
CA ILE A 130 -26.58 -46.18 2.40
C ILE A 130 -26.78 -46.90 1.06
N THR A 131 -25.84 -47.80 0.73
CA THR A 131 -26.04 -48.87 -0.25
C THR A 131 -25.66 -50.21 0.36
N LYS A 132 -26.63 -51.14 0.46
CA LYS A 132 -26.43 -52.42 1.16
C LYS A 132 -27.28 -53.55 0.57
N ASN A 133 -26.67 -54.73 0.54
CA ASN A 133 -27.33 -55.98 0.12
C ASN A 133 -27.67 -56.85 1.31
N PHE A 134 -28.87 -57.44 1.27
CA PHE A 134 -29.37 -58.41 2.24
C PHE A 134 -29.64 -59.71 1.52
N SER A 135 -28.90 -60.76 1.87
CA SER A 135 -29.21 -62.11 1.40
C SER A 135 -30.37 -62.66 2.21
N ALA A 136 -31.39 -63.16 1.52
CA ALA A 136 -32.55 -63.76 2.11
C ALA A 136 -32.89 -65.08 1.42
N VAL A 137 -33.57 -65.94 2.16
CA VAL A 137 -33.96 -67.28 1.69
C VAL A 137 -35.48 -67.36 1.73
N TYR A 138 -36.10 -67.61 0.58
CA TYR A 138 -37.54 -67.82 0.49
C TYR A 138 -37.81 -69.31 0.39
N ILE A 139 -38.62 -69.80 1.32
CA ILE A 139 -39.10 -71.19 1.33
C ILE A 139 -40.55 -71.15 0.87
N SER A 140 -40.83 -71.67 -0.34
CA SER A 140 -42.19 -71.73 -0.86
C SER A 140 -43.05 -72.63 0.03
N PRO A 141 -44.14 -72.11 0.65
CA PRO A 141 -45.01 -72.92 1.51
C PRO A 141 -45.71 -74.06 0.76
N ILE A 142 -45.89 -73.89 -0.56
CA ILE A 142 -46.69 -74.77 -1.42
C ILE A 142 -45.80 -75.74 -2.21
N LEU A 143 -44.68 -75.24 -2.75
CA LEU A 143 -43.84 -75.98 -3.71
C LEU A 143 -42.54 -76.53 -3.08
N ARG A 144 -42.27 -76.23 -1.80
CA ARG A 144 -41.11 -76.72 -1.01
C ARG A 144 -39.73 -76.52 -1.65
N TYR A 145 -39.60 -75.68 -2.67
CA TYR A 145 -38.28 -75.24 -3.11
C TYR A 145 -37.79 -74.09 -2.24
N THR A 146 -36.47 -74.01 -2.11
CA THR A 146 -35.75 -72.94 -1.42
C THR A 146 -35.06 -72.12 -2.50
N THR A 147 -35.29 -70.82 -2.54
CA THR A 147 -34.57 -69.91 -3.44
C THR A 147 -33.86 -68.85 -2.63
N ASN A 148 -32.64 -68.50 -3.06
CA ASN A 148 -31.91 -67.37 -2.52
C ASN A 148 -32.26 -66.14 -3.35
N TYR A 149 -32.50 -65.04 -2.67
CA TYR A 149 -32.67 -63.74 -3.29
C TYR A 149 -31.90 -62.69 -2.50
N THR A 150 -31.43 -61.67 -3.20
CA THR A 150 -30.74 -60.52 -2.63
C THR A 150 -31.69 -59.34 -2.72
N VAL A 151 -31.96 -58.72 -1.57
CA VAL A 151 -32.62 -57.41 -1.52
C VAL A 151 -31.52 -56.37 -1.50
N SER A 152 -31.53 -55.45 -2.46
CA SER A 152 -30.58 -54.35 -2.53
C SER A 152 -31.28 -53.04 -2.17
N VAL A 153 -30.69 -52.28 -1.27
CA VAL A 153 -31.02 -50.86 -1.07
C VAL A 153 -29.90 -50.10 -1.74
N ILE A 154 -30.23 -49.34 -2.79
CA ILE A 154 -29.27 -48.61 -3.62
C ILE A 154 -29.64 -47.15 -3.58
N SER A 155 -28.67 -46.31 -3.22
CA SER A 155 -28.84 -44.85 -3.21
C SER A 155 -28.08 -44.21 -4.37
N SER A 156 -28.69 -43.20 -5.00
CA SER A 156 -28.02 -42.33 -5.96
C SER A 156 -28.40 -40.87 -5.68
N VAL A 157 -27.49 -39.94 -5.98
CA VAL A 157 -27.69 -38.51 -5.74
C VAL A 157 -27.50 -37.75 -7.04
N SER A 158 -28.38 -36.80 -7.29
CA SER A 158 -28.16 -35.72 -8.26
C SER A 158 -28.20 -34.40 -7.50
N TYR A 159 -27.25 -33.52 -7.78
CA TYR A 159 -27.22 -32.20 -7.17
C TYR A 159 -26.94 -31.10 -8.19
N LYS A 160 -27.44 -29.90 -7.89
CA LYS A 160 -27.30 -28.71 -8.71
C LYS A 160 -26.81 -27.56 -7.85
N VAL A 161 -25.78 -26.87 -8.30
CA VAL A 161 -25.35 -25.62 -7.69
C VAL A 161 -26.10 -24.48 -8.40
N VAL A 162 -26.78 -23.67 -7.62
CA VAL A 162 -27.69 -22.62 -8.09
C VAL A 162 -27.27 -21.27 -7.53
N LYS A 163 -27.29 -20.26 -8.40
CA LYS A 163 -27.02 -18.85 -8.09
C LYS A 163 -28.18 -17.99 -8.58
N ASN A 164 -28.85 -17.27 -7.68
CA ASN A 164 -30.00 -16.40 -8.02
C ASN A 164 -31.06 -17.11 -8.89
N GLY A 165 -31.31 -18.39 -8.64
CA GLY A 165 -32.25 -19.23 -9.41
C GLY A 165 -31.71 -19.78 -10.74
N ILE A 166 -30.45 -19.51 -11.09
CA ILE A 166 -29.78 -20.03 -12.29
C ILE A 166 -28.88 -21.20 -11.91
N ILE A 167 -29.05 -22.34 -12.59
CA ILE A 167 -28.17 -23.51 -12.44
C ILE A 167 -26.82 -23.18 -13.10
N ILE A 168 -25.75 -23.25 -12.32
CA ILE A 168 -24.38 -22.99 -12.76
C ILE A 168 -23.57 -24.30 -12.90
N TYR A 169 -24.01 -25.36 -12.22
CA TYR A 169 -23.38 -26.68 -12.26
C TYR A 169 -24.37 -27.77 -11.87
N GLU A 170 -24.20 -28.95 -12.43
CA GLU A 170 -25.00 -30.13 -12.14
C GLU A 170 -24.10 -31.36 -12.21
N ASP A 171 -24.28 -32.27 -11.25
CA ASP A 171 -23.57 -33.55 -11.24
C ASP A 171 -24.40 -34.63 -10.54
N SER A 172 -23.91 -35.86 -10.57
CA SER A 172 -24.54 -36.99 -9.89
C SER A 172 -23.52 -38.07 -9.53
N TYR A 173 -23.80 -38.79 -8.45
CA TYR A 173 -23.00 -39.95 -8.05
C TYR A 173 -23.90 -41.10 -7.57
N ASN A 174 -23.35 -42.31 -7.68
CA ASN A 174 -23.94 -43.51 -7.09
C ASN A 174 -23.26 -43.84 -5.78
N VAL A 175 -23.99 -44.45 -4.86
CA VAL A 175 -23.43 -44.92 -3.59
C VAL A 175 -23.01 -46.38 -3.75
N SER A 176 -21.73 -46.68 -3.58
CA SER A 176 -21.14 -48.01 -3.76
C SER A 176 -21.25 -48.85 -2.48
N TYR A 177 -21.03 -50.16 -2.62
CA TYR A 177 -21.03 -51.08 -1.49
C TYR A 177 -19.73 -50.96 -0.69
N GLY A 178 -19.85 -51.04 0.63
CA GLY A 178 -18.73 -50.97 1.57
C GLY A 178 -18.68 -49.63 2.29
N GLU A 179 -18.34 -49.69 3.57
CA GLU A 179 -18.11 -48.49 4.39
C GLU A 179 -16.63 -48.12 4.29
N ASN A 180 -16.35 -46.85 3.99
CA ASN A 180 -15.00 -46.31 4.05
C ASN A 180 -14.90 -45.42 5.28
N HIS A 181 -14.24 -45.92 6.33
CA HIS A 181 -13.96 -45.16 7.54
C HIS A 181 -12.59 -44.53 7.41
N SER A 182 -12.50 -43.31 6.87
CA SER A 182 -11.24 -42.57 6.92
C SER A 182 -11.02 -41.99 8.33
N MET A 183 -9.77 -41.93 8.77
CA MET A 183 -9.37 -41.28 10.03
C MET A 183 -9.04 -39.80 9.80
N LEU A 184 -9.80 -39.12 8.94
CA LEU A 184 -9.56 -37.71 8.63
C LEU A 184 -10.08 -36.83 9.78
N PRO A 185 -9.30 -35.82 10.23
CA PRO A 185 -9.79 -34.85 11.19
C PRO A 185 -10.95 -34.05 10.59
N PRO A 186 -11.96 -33.65 11.38
CA PRO A 186 -13.03 -32.79 10.87
C PRO A 186 -12.45 -31.46 10.37
N ILE A 187 -13.17 -30.76 9.50
CA ILE A 187 -12.81 -29.39 9.10
C ILE A 187 -13.72 -28.44 9.87
N THR A 188 -13.15 -27.44 10.55
CA THR A 188 -13.91 -26.43 11.28
C THR A 188 -13.63 -25.02 10.78
N PHE A 189 -14.68 -24.21 10.79
CA PHE A 189 -14.70 -22.84 10.31
C PHE A 189 -15.40 -21.95 11.32
N ILE A 190 -15.03 -20.68 11.36
CA ILE A 190 -15.67 -19.66 12.19
C ILE A 190 -15.98 -18.44 11.33
N PHE A 191 -17.10 -17.77 11.57
CA PHE A 191 -17.49 -16.56 10.88
C PHE A 191 -18.41 -15.68 11.74
N ILE A 192 -18.53 -14.40 11.38
CA ILE A 192 -19.42 -13.45 12.05
C ILE A 192 -20.77 -13.43 11.32
N PRO A 193 -21.90 -13.74 12.00
CA PRO A 193 -23.23 -13.71 11.39
C PRO A 193 -23.63 -12.27 11.01
N ASN A 194 -24.21 -12.09 9.81
CA ASN A 194 -24.64 -10.81 9.22
C ASN A 194 -23.56 -9.86 8.65
N SER A 195 -22.40 -10.35 8.21
CA SER A 195 -21.52 -9.60 7.28
C SER A 195 -22.13 -9.41 5.86
N GLN A 196 -23.45 -9.55 5.70
CA GLN A 196 -24.19 -9.73 4.45
C GLN A 196 -24.30 -8.48 3.54
N ASN A 197 -23.52 -7.42 3.77
CA ASN A 197 -23.34 -6.37 2.75
C ASN A 197 -22.24 -6.79 1.75
N PHE A 198 -22.45 -7.94 1.09
CA PHE A 198 -21.67 -8.36 -0.06
C PHE A 198 -22.11 -7.58 -1.32
N THR A 199 -21.69 -6.33 -1.41
CA THR A 199 -21.17 -5.79 -2.68
C THR A 199 -19.66 -5.85 -2.58
N GLN A 200 -19.12 -7.07 -2.48
CA GLN A 200 -17.68 -7.31 -2.50
C GLN A 200 -17.14 -7.10 -3.91
N SER A 201 -16.86 -5.83 -4.21
CA SER A 201 -15.82 -5.49 -5.18
C SER A 201 -14.58 -4.87 -4.52
N SER A 202 -14.55 -4.62 -3.19
CA SER A 202 -13.39 -3.94 -2.58
C SER A 202 -13.32 -3.95 -1.03
N LEU A 203 -13.65 -5.03 -0.33
CA LEU A 203 -13.26 -5.14 1.09
C LEU A 203 -12.58 -6.48 1.34
N SER A 204 -11.29 -6.36 1.62
CA SER A 204 -10.28 -7.40 1.62
C SER A 204 -10.25 -8.26 2.91
N MET A 205 -11.19 -8.04 3.84
CA MET A 205 -11.20 -8.69 5.15
C MET A 205 -11.94 -10.04 5.11
N PRO A 206 -11.31 -11.13 5.59
CA PRO A 206 -11.96 -12.43 5.72
C PRO A 206 -13.22 -12.37 6.59
N ILE A 207 -14.21 -13.20 6.25
CA ILE A 207 -15.53 -13.33 6.93
C ILE A 207 -15.47 -13.61 8.45
N PHE A 208 -14.28 -13.97 8.94
CA PHE A 208 -14.01 -14.27 10.34
C PHE A 208 -13.36 -13.09 11.08
N LEU A 209 -13.18 -11.94 10.45
CA LEU A 209 -12.65 -10.72 11.07
C LEU A 209 -13.75 -9.66 11.14
N PRO A 210 -13.90 -8.95 12.28
CA PRO A 210 -14.85 -7.86 12.37
C PRO A 210 -14.36 -6.65 11.58
N ASP A 211 -15.31 -5.83 11.14
CA ASP A 211 -15.04 -4.59 10.42
C ASP A 211 -14.05 -3.70 11.20
N GLY A 212 -13.04 -3.20 10.51
CA GLY A 212 -12.00 -2.36 11.09
C GLY A 212 -11.12 -3.04 12.15
N LEU A 213 -11.15 -4.38 12.25
CA LEU A 213 -10.45 -5.18 13.29
C LEU A 213 -10.63 -4.65 14.71
N SER A 214 -11.78 -4.03 14.99
CA SER A 214 -11.98 -3.31 16.24
C SER A 214 -13.43 -3.37 16.69
N LEU A 215 -13.65 -3.35 18.02
CA LEU A 215 -14.97 -3.43 18.62
C LEU A 215 -15.08 -2.47 19.80
N GLY A 216 -16.23 -1.82 19.94
CA GLY A 216 -16.46 -0.88 21.02
C GLY A 216 -16.52 -1.57 22.38
N SER A 217 -15.93 -0.95 23.40
CA SER A 217 -15.95 -1.48 24.77
C SER A 217 -17.37 -1.82 25.24
N GLY A 218 -17.51 -3.00 25.85
CA GLY A 218 -18.78 -3.56 26.31
C GLY A 218 -19.68 -4.16 25.22
N MET A 219 -19.34 -4.03 23.94
CA MET A 219 -20.08 -4.69 22.86
C MET A 219 -19.65 -6.15 22.73
N PRO A 220 -20.60 -7.10 22.70
CA PRO A 220 -20.28 -8.51 22.47
C PRO A 220 -19.99 -8.79 20.99
N LEU A 221 -19.27 -9.87 20.71
CA LEU A 221 -19.08 -10.40 19.35
C LEU A 221 -19.83 -11.71 19.18
N ASN A 222 -20.79 -11.74 18.25
CA ASN A 222 -21.48 -12.96 17.87
C ASN A 222 -20.63 -13.73 16.86
N LEU A 223 -20.54 -15.05 17.02
CA LEU A 223 -19.78 -15.94 16.15
C LEU A 223 -20.57 -17.21 15.90
N ILE A 224 -20.48 -17.72 14.68
CA ILE A 224 -20.94 -19.06 14.33
C ILE A 224 -19.71 -19.89 13.98
N ALA A 225 -19.63 -21.08 14.55
CA ALA A 225 -18.69 -22.11 14.12
C ALA A 225 -19.44 -23.28 13.50
N VAL A 226 -18.88 -23.81 12.43
CA VAL A 226 -19.37 -24.99 11.74
C VAL A 226 -18.23 -25.99 11.68
N ALA A 227 -18.52 -27.25 11.97
CA ALA A 227 -17.58 -28.34 11.74
C ALA A 227 -18.22 -29.43 10.89
N VAL A 228 -17.43 -30.01 9.98
CA VAL A 228 -17.86 -31.08 9.09
C VAL A 228 -16.79 -32.15 9.04
N GLY A 229 -17.15 -33.41 9.27
CA GLY A 229 -16.24 -34.55 9.21
C GLY A 229 -16.79 -35.72 8.41
N GLU A 230 -15.96 -36.73 8.19
CA GLU A 230 -16.44 -38.05 7.74
C GLU A 230 -17.02 -38.87 8.89
N ASN A 231 -16.53 -38.63 10.11
CA ASN A 231 -16.98 -39.28 11.32
C ASN A 231 -17.87 -38.33 12.13
N PRO A 232 -18.79 -38.86 12.97
CA PRO A 232 -19.52 -38.05 13.92
C PRO A 232 -18.59 -37.22 14.81
N LEU A 233 -19.01 -36.01 15.12
CA LEU A 233 -18.27 -35.11 16.00
C LEU A 233 -18.46 -35.54 17.46
N SER A 234 -17.41 -35.39 18.26
CA SER A 234 -17.44 -35.58 19.72
C SER A 234 -17.52 -34.24 20.45
N SER A 235 -16.98 -33.18 19.85
CA SER A 235 -17.08 -31.81 20.36
C SER A 235 -16.84 -30.78 19.27
N LEU A 236 -17.60 -29.68 19.33
CA LEU A 236 -17.35 -28.43 18.64
C LEU A 236 -17.39 -27.30 19.68
N SER A 237 -16.36 -26.46 19.70
CA SER A 237 -16.29 -25.32 20.63
C SER A 237 -15.64 -24.10 19.99
N ILE A 238 -15.95 -22.93 20.53
CA ILE A 238 -15.27 -21.67 20.20
C ILE A 238 -14.46 -21.27 21.41
N GLU A 239 -13.18 -20.96 21.19
CA GLU A 239 -12.26 -20.52 22.21
C GLU A 239 -11.79 -19.10 21.92
N TYR A 240 -11.58 -18.30 22.96
CA TYR A 240 -11.03 -16.96 22.85
C TYR A 240 -10.01 -16.67 23.95
N SER A 241 -9.05 -15.81 23.65
CA SER A 241 -8.03 -15.32 24.59
C SER A 241 -8.08 -13.80 24.63
N ILE A 242 -8.05 -13.24 25.85
CA ILE A 242 -8.03 -11.80 26.09
C ILE A 242 -6.58 -11.40 26.41
N SER A 243 -6.02 -10.51 25.61
CA SER A 243 -4.70 -9.89 25.82
C SER A 243 -3.57 -10.89 26.08
N GLY A 244 -3.59 -12.04 25.36
CA GLY A 244 -2.60 -13.11 25.51
C GLY A 244 -2.76 -13.98 26.76
N GLY A 245 -3.90 -13.86 27.46
CA GLY A 245 -4.27 -14.71 28.58
C GLY A 245 -4.60 -16.17 28.16
N PRO A 246 -5.02 -17.01 29.11
CA PRO A 246 -5.43 -18.38 28.80
C PRO A 246 -6.62 -18.41 27.84
N TRP A 247 -6.70 -19.47 27.03
CA TRP A 247 -7.87 -19.75 26.20
C TRP A 247 -9.09 -20.06 27.07
N ILE A 248 -10.21 -19.43 26.75
CA ILE A 248 -11.50 -19.56 27.43
C ILE A 248 -12.48 -20.14 26.41
N SER A 249 -13.11 -21.27 26.72
CA SER A 249 -14.21 -21.80 25.92
C SER A 249 -15.44 -20.92 26.12
N ALA A 250 -15.98 -20.38 25.03
CA ALA A 250 -17.21 -19.60 25.05
C ALA A 250 -18.41 -20.52 25.28
N HIS A 251 -19.47 -19.99 25.89
CA HIS A 251 -20.74 -20.71 26.00
C HIS A 251 -21.42 -20.71 24.64
N SER A 252 -21.76 -21.88 24.13
CA SER A 252 -22.31 -22.02 22.79
C SER A 252 -23.63 -22.76 22.82
N GLU A 253 -24.52 -22.37 21.91
CA GLU A 253 -25.80 -23.01 21.66
C GLU A 253 -25.74 -23.75 20.32
N GLU A 254 -26.32 -24.94 20.25
CA GLU A 254 -26.43 -25.69 19.00
C GLU A 254 -27.35 -24.95 18.01
N LEU A 255 -26.89 -24.85 16.76
CA LEU A 255 -27.61 -24.21 15.67
C LEU A 255 -28.03 -25.27 14.64
N SER A 256 -29.29 -25.27 14.22
CA SER A 256 -29.74 -26.18 13.16
C SER A 256 -29.04 -25.85 11.85
N THR A 257 -28.46 -26.87 11.23
CA THR A 257 -27.82 -26.79 9.92
C THR A 257 -28.83 -26.86 8.77
N GLY A 258 -30.09 -27.17 9.08
CA GLY A 258 -31.16 -27.40 8.11
C GLY A 258 -31.15 -28.79 7.50
N ILE A 259 -30.10 -29.60 7.73
CA ILE A 259 -30.00 -30.97 7.21
C ILE A 259 -30.78 -31.97 8.06
N GLU A 260 -31.09 -31.62 9.32
CA GLU A 260 -31.61 -32.57 10.31
C GLU A 260 -32.94 -33.16 9.86
N ASN A 261 -33.85 -32.32 9.36
CA ASN A 261 -35.15 -32.76 8.82
C ASN A 261 -35.00 -33.75 7.66
N SER A 262 -34.05 -33.48 6.74
CA SER A 262 -33.78 -34.37 5.60
C SER A 262 -33.21 -35.71 6.06
N VAL A 263 -32.31 -35.69 7.04
CA VAL A 263 -31.74 -36.92 7.64
C VAL A 263 -32.82 -37.73 8.36
N GLU A 264 -33.72 -37.08 9.11
CA GLU A 264 -34.87 -37.71 9.75
C GLU A 264 -35.85 -38.34 8.74
N GLU A 265 -36.12 -37.65 7.63
CA GLU A 265 -36.97 -38.16 6.54
C GLU A 265 -36.36 -39.41 5.89
N ILE A 266 -35.06 -39.37 5.56
CA ILE A 266 -34.34 -40.52 5.01
C ILE A 266 -34.36 -41.70 6.00
N ASN A 267 -34.05 -41.45 7.27
CA ASN A 267 -34.05 -42.49 8.31
C ASN A 267 -35.45 -43.10 8.51
N SER A 268 -36.51 -42.27 8.49
CA SER A 268 -37.89 -42.74 8.58
C SER A 268 -38.25 -43.67 7.42
N TYR A 269 -37.82 -43.33 6.20
CA TYR A 269 -38.01 -44.19 5.03
C TYR A 269 -37.24 -45.52 5.15
N LEU A 270 -35.96 -45.47 5.55
CA LEU A 270 -35.11 -46.65 5.76
C LEU A 270 -35.68 -47.57 6.86
N GLN A 271 -36.18 -47.02 7.96
CA GLN A 271 -36.84 -47.78 9.03
C GLN A 271 -38.16 -48.41 8.54
N GLY A 272 -38.90 -47.72 7.67
CA GLY A 272 -40.06 -48.27 6.99
C GLY A 272 -39.72 -49.49 6.11
N ILE A 273 -38.59 -49.44 5.39
CA ILE A 273 -38.07 -50.57 4.63
C ILE A 273 -37.67 -51.72 5.57
N ALA A 274 -36.87 -51.44 6.61
CA ALA A 274 -36.40 -52.45 7.57
C ALA A 274 -37.58 -53.18 8.26
N SER A 275 -38.61 -52.43 8.65
CA SER A 275 -39.82 -52.96 9.27
C SER A 275 -40.61 -53.87 8.31
N LYS A 276 -40.77 -53.44 7.05
CA LYS A 276 -41.39 -54.28 6.01
C LYS A 276 -40.58 -55.55 5.79
N LEU A 277 -39.27 -55.47 5.58
CA LEU A 277 -38.40 -56.63 5.37
C LEU A 277 -38.46 -57.62 6.55
N SER A 278 -38.47 -57.10 7.78
CA SER A 278 -38.61 -57.91 9.01
C SER A 278 -39.93 -58.68 9.05
N SER A 279 -41.04 -58.10 8.57
CA SER A 279 -42.33 -58.79 8.48
C SER A 279 -42.33 -60.00 7.51
N PHE A 280 -41.34 -60.07 6.60
CA PHE A 280 -41.12 -61.19 5.69
C PHE A 280 -40.03 -62.17 6.16
N GLY A 281 -39.57 -62.03 7.41
CA GLY A 281 -38.54 -62.90 7.98
C GLY A 281 -37.12 -62.57 7.52
N ILE A 282 -36.91 -61.40 6.90
CA ILE A 282 -35.58 -60.90 6.53
C ILE A 282 -35.07 -60.03 7.66
N ASN A 283 -34.03 -60.48 8.36
CA ASN A 283 -33.37 -59.66 9.39
C ASN A 283 -32.49 -58.58 8.71
N ALA A 284 -33.10 -57.47 8.31
CA ALA A 284 -32.42 -56.34 7.69
C ALA A 284 -32.00 -55.32 8.74
N SER A 285 -30.74 -55.38 9.19
CA SER A 285 -30.13 -54.31 9.99
C SER A 285 -29.63 -53.21 9.06
N ILE A 286 -30.48 -52.20 8.85
CA ILE A 286 -30.17 -50.96 8.14
C ILE A 286 -29.73 -49.93 9.20
N PRO A 287 -28.45 -49.50 9.23
CA PRO A 287 -28.01 -48.45 10.14
C PRO A 287 -28.70 -47.12 9.79
N ASN A 288 -28.96 -46.31 10.82
CA ASN A 288 -29.41 -44.94 10.61
C ASN A 288 -28.24 -44.11 10.04
N ILE A 289 -28.59 -43.19 9.15
CA ILE A 289 -27.71 -42.11 8.71
C ILE A 289 -27.56 -41.12 9.87
N THR A 290 -26.34 -40.71 10.13
CA THR A 290 -25.98 -39.71 11.14
C THR A 290 -25.47 -38.45 10.45
N SER A 291 -25.88 -37.28 10.95
CA SER A 291 -25.26 -36.04 10.52
C SER A 291 -23.82 -35.99 11.03
N THR A 292 -22.89 -35.62 10.15
CA THR A 292 -21.48 -35.37 10.49
C THR A 292 -21.12 -33.90 10.35
N ILE A 293 -22.14 -33.04 10.26
CA ILE A 293 -22.07 -31.59 10.34
C ILE A 293 -22.73 -31.12 11.63
N GLU A 294 -22.06 -30.22 12.34
CA GLU A 294 -22.60 -29.50 13.49
C GLU A 294 -22.33 -28.00 13.32
N ALA A 295 -23.25 -27.19 13.80
CA ALA A 295 -23.09 -25.74 13.89
C ALA A 295 -23.40 -25.30 15.31
N ILE A 296 -22.61 -24.35 15.81
CA ILE A 296 -22.85 -23.70 17.09
C ILE A 296 -22.81 -22.19 16.91
N GLU A 297 -23.65 -21.50 17.66
CA GLU A 297 -23.60 -20.05 17.81
C GLU A 297 -23.07 -19.72 19.21
N THR A 298 -22.22 -18.70 19.29
CA THR A 298 -21.73 -18.19 20.56
C THR A 298 -21.69 -16.67 20.56
N GLN A 299 -21.57 -16.13 21.76
CA GLN A 299 -21.30 -14.72 21.99
C GLN A 299 -20.07 -14.59 22.88
N ILE A 300 -19.00 -14.01 22.33
CA ILE A 300 -17.88 -13.55 23.15
C ILE A 300 -18.37 -12.32 23.92
N PRO A 301 -18.34 -12.32 25.27
CA PRO A 301 -18.83 -11.21 26.06
C PRO A 301 -18.02 -9.94 25.77
N GLY A 302 -18.66 -8.79 25.88
CA GLY A 302 -18.01 -7.50 25.71
C GLY A 302 -16.85 -7.32 26.68
N GLN A 303 -15.78 -6.69 26.18
CA GLN A 303 -14.53 -6.50 26.91
C GLN A 303 -14.31 -5.04 27.27
N GLU A 304 -13.45 -4.79 28.26
CA GLU A 304 -13.00 -3.46 28.64
C GLU A 304 -12.05 -2.87 27.59
N PRO A 305 -12.04 -1.54 27.38
CA PRO A 305 -11.14 -0.90 26.43
C PRO A 305 -9.69 -1.14 26.83
N GLY A 306 -8.81 -1.27 25.84
CA GLY A 306 -7.41 -1.57 26.07
C GLY A 306 -7.03 -3.04 26.03
N ASN A 307 -7.99 -3.91 25.71
CA ASN A 307 -7.75 -5.31 25.43
C ASN A 307 -7.71 -5.58 23.93
N TYR A 308 -7.11 -6.72 23.55
CA TYR A 308 -7.38 -7.36 22.27
C TYR A 308 -7.90 -8.77 22.52
N VAL A 309 -8.68 -9.29 21.59
CA VAL A 309 -9.25 -10.63 21.68
C VAL A 309 -8.84 -11.42 20.44
N VAL A 310 -8.32 -12.62 20.64
CA VAL A 310 -8.08 -13.60 19.58
C VAL A 310 -9.03 -14.77 19.78
N TYR A 311 -9.64 -15.28 18.72
CA TYR A 311 -10.59 -16.39 18.80
C TYR A 311 -10.42 -17.40 17.67
N LYS A 312 -10.86 -18.64 17.90
CA LYS A 312 -10.85 -19.73 16.92
C LYS A 312 -11.91 -20.78 17.29
N SER A 313 -12.27 -21.66 16.36
CA SER A 313 -13.03 -22.86 16.67
C SER A 313 -12.15 -24.10 16.73
N MET A 314 -12.55 -25.04 17.59
CA MET A 314 -11.91 -26.33 17.80
C MET A 314 -12.94 -27.43 17.61
N ALA A 315 -12.63 -28.40 16.76
CA ALA A 315 -13.48 -29.57 16.52
C ALA A 315 -12.73 -30.86 16.81
N SER A 316 -13.45 -31.88 17.28
CA SER A 316 -12.93 -33.23 17.48
C SER A 316 -13.96 -34.25 17.03
N ASP A 317 -13.50 -35.34 16.41
CA ASP A 317 -14.36 -36.48 16.07
C ASP A 317 -14.40 -37.53 17.21
N ILE A 318 -15.21 -38.58 17.04
CA ILE A 318 -15.29 -39.73 17.98
C ILE A 318 -13.98 -40.53 18.10
N TYR A 319 -13.00 -40.30 17.24
CA TYR A 319 -11.68 -40.94 17.25
C TYR A 319 -10.59 -40.02 17.82
N ASN A 320 -10.95 -38.85 18.36
CA ASN A 320 -10.06 -37.80 18.87
C ASN A 320 -9.14 -37.18 17.80
N ASN A 321 -9.53 -37.23 16.53
CA ASN A 321 -8.87 -36.40 15.51
C ASN A 321 -9.37 -34.97 15.67
N THR A 322 -8.44 -34.01 15.79
CA THR A 322 -8.76 -32.62 16.12
C THR A 322 -8.35 -31.68 14.99
N SER A 323 -9.07 -30.58 14.84
CA SER A 323 -8.71 -29.48 13.94
C SER A 323 -9.04 -28.12 14.54
N GLU A 324 -8.37 -27.11 14.01
CA GLU A 324 -8.57 -25.70 14.36
C GLU A 324 -8.94 -24.90 13.12
N SER A 325 -9.82 -23.90 13.28
CA SER A 325 -10.10 -22.93 12.22
C SER A 325 -8.95 -21.93 12.05
N LEU A 326 -9.03 -21.12 10.99
CA LEU A 326 -8.33 -19.83 10.99
C LEU A 326 -8.77 -19.01 12.21
N ALA A 327 -7.83 -18.24 12.75
CA ALA A 327 -8.07 -17.42 13.93
C ALA A 327 -8.52 -16.01 13.53
N GLY A 328 -9.52 -15.49 14.22
CA GLY A 328 -9.92 -14.09 14.13
C GLY A 328 -9.37 -13.26 15.29
N MET A 329 -9.35 -11.94 15.12
CA MET A 329 -8.87 -11.03 16.15
C MET A 329 -9.52 -9.64 16.04
N TYR A 330 -9.66 -8.95 17.17
CA TYR A 330 -9.99 -7.53 17.23
C TYR A 330 -9.40 -6.82 18.45
N TYR A 331 -9.26 -5.50 18.32
CA TYR A 331 -8.92 -4.61 19.42
C TYR A 331 -10.17 -3.98 20.04
N VAL A 332 -10.15 -3.79 21.35
CA VAL A 332 -11.28 -3.22 22.09
C VAL A 332 -11.01 -1.74 22.36
N TYR A 333 -11.83 -0.87 21.77
CA TYR A 333 -11.64 0.57 21.82
C TYR A 333 -12.60 1.26 22.79
N ASN A 334 -12.24 2.47 23.24
CA ASN A 334 -13.07 3.27 24.12
C ASN A 334 -14.29 3.82 23.36
N SER A 335 -15.44 3.15 23.51
CA SER A 335 -16.67 3.54 22.80
C SER A 335 -17.23 4.89 23.26
N SER A 336 -16.78 5.44 24.38
CA SER A 336 -17.18 6.78 24.85
C SER A 336 -16.38 7.93 24.22
N SER A 337 -15.22 7.65 23.63
CA SER A 337 -14.36 8.68 23.04
C SER A 337 -14.97 9.28 21.78
N THR A 338 -14.86 10.58 21.59
CA THR A 338 -15.25 11.25 20.34
C THR A 338 -14.12 11.27 19.31
N ASN A 339 -12.89 11.04 19.76
CA ASN A 339 -11.69 11.12 18.93
C ASN A 339 -11.53 9.81 18.17
N LYS A 340 -11.66 9.90 16.85
CA LYS A 340 -11.61 8.80 15.90
C LYS A 340 -10.22 8.73 15.28
N ILE A 341 -9.54 7.61 15.47
CA ILE A 341 -8.20 7.37 14.92
C ILE A 341 -8.30 6.26 13.88
N LEU A 342 -7.90 6.56 12.65
CA LEU A 342 -7.76 5.56 11.59
C LEU A 342 -6.32 5.05 11.58
N ILE A 343 -6.15 3.73 11.52
CA ILE A 343 -4.85 3.07 11.50
C ILE A 343 -4.78 2.25 10.21
N VAL A 344 -3.77 2.52 9.40
CA VAL A 344 -3.46 1.76 8.18
C VAL A 344 -2.32 0.82 8.53
N ASP A 345 -2.64 -0.46 8.74
CA ASP A 345 -1.69 -1.46 9.21
C ASP A 345 -1.97 -2.84 8.59
N PRO A 346 -1.35 -3.14 7.43
CA PRO A 346 -1.49 -4.44 6.77
C PRO A 346 -0.79 -5.58 7.53
N SER A 347 0.07 -5.26 8.52
CA SER A 347 0.83 -6.25 9.28
C SER A 347 -0.05 -7.08 10.20
N VAL A 348 -1.16 -6.53 10.71
CA VAL A 348 -2.09 -7.26 11.59
C VAL A 348 -2.68 -8.47 10.86
N LYS A 349 -3.13 -8.27 9.61
CA LYS A 349 -3.68 -9.33 8.77
C LYS A 349 -2.63 -10.37 8.41
N LEU A 350 -1.43 -9.94 8.02
CA LEU A 350 -0.31 -10.86 7.77
C LEU A 350 0.03 -11.70 9.00
N TRP A 351 0.05 -11.10 10.19
CA TRP A 351 0.33 -11.79 11.44
C TRP A 351 -0.70 -12.88 11.73
N LEU A 352 -1.99 -12.62 11.46
CA LEU A 352 -3.06 -13.61 11.60
C LEU A 352 -2.92 -14.76 10.59
N ILE A 353 -2.61 -14.46 9.32
CA ILE A 353 -2.36 -15.47 8.29
C ILE A 353 -1.20 -16.37 8.71
N TYR A 354 -0.08 -15.78 9.13
CA TYR A 354 1.10 -16.54 9.53
C TYR A 354 0.82 -17.50 10.70
N ASN A 355 0.16 -17.01 11.76
CA ASN A 355 -0.01 -17.77 13.00
C ASN A 355 -1.15 -18.79 12.97
N SER A 356 -2.12 -18.68 12.07
CA SER A 356 -3.30 -19.57 12.05
C SER A 356 -3.39 -20.51 10.84
N THR A 357 -2.76 -20.16 9.71
CA THR A 357 -2.99 -20.89 8.46
C THR A 357 -2.32 -22.27 8.43
N SER A 358 -1.17 -22.47 9.10
CA SER A 358 -0.48 -23.77 9.07
C SER A 358 -1.30 -24.91 9.66
N SER A 359 -1.96 -24.68 10.80
CA SER A 359 -2.82 -25.67 11.46
C SER A 359 -4.05 -25.98 10.61
N PHE A 360 -4.61 -24.96 9.98
CA PHE A 360 -5.74 -25.10 9.06
C PHE A 360 -5.38 -25.88 7.79
N ILE A 361 -4.26 -25.55 7.13
CA ILE A 361 -3.74 -26.27 5.95
C ILE A 361 -3.51 -27.75 6.29
N ASN A 362 -2.90 -28.06 7.42
CA ASN A 362 -2.68 -29.44 7.85
C ASN A 362 -4.00 -30.22 7.96
N SER A 363 -5.07 -29.57 8.44
CA SER A 363 -6.39 -30.18 8.58
C SER A 363 -7.04 -30.47 7.23
N ILE A 364 -6.96 -29.53 6.28
CA ILE A 364 -7.62 -29.68 4.96
C ILE A 364 -6.78 -30.44 3.93
N SER A 365 -5.46 -30.49 4.05
CA SER A 365 -4.56 -31.14 3.07
C SER A 365 -4.74 -32.67 2.98
N SER A 366 -5.32 -33.27 4.02
CA SER A 366 -5.62 -34.70 4.04
C SER A 366 -6.89 -35.05 3.25
N TYR A 367 -7.76 -34.07 3.05
CA TYR A 367 -8.83 -34.14 2.07
C TYR A 367 -8.16 -33.87 0.71
N ASN A 368 -8.32 -34.78 -0.25
CA ASN A 368 -7.74 -34.67 -1.59
C ASN A 368 -8.44 -33.55 -2.40
N LEU A 369 -8.39 -32.33 -1.87
CA LEU A 369 -8.99 -31.12 -2.39
C LEU A 369 -8.21 -30.66 -3.61
N SER A 370 -8.81 -29.75 -4.37
CA SER A 370 -8.15 -29.22 -5.56
C SER A 370 -6.84 -28.53 -5.19
N GLN A 371 -5.81 -28.81 -5.99
CA GLN A 371 -4.51 -28.14 -5.81
C GLN A 371 -4.66 -26.61 -5.89
N GLY A 372 -5.65 -26.10 -6.62
CA GLY A 372 -5.95 -24.66 -6.67
C GLY A 372 -6.39 -24.07 -5.32
N LEU A 373 -7.25 -24.76 -4.55
CA LEU A 373 -7.64 -24.32 -3.20
C LEU A 373 -6.44 -24.34 -2.25
N ILE A 374 -5.71 -25.46 -2.23
CA ILE A 374 -4.55 -25.63 -1.35
C ILE A 374 -3.47 -24.62 -1.70
N ASN A 375 -3.20 -24.38 -2.99
CA ASN A 375 -2.23 -23.38 -3.44
C ASN A 375 -2.63 -21.98 -3.01
N ASN A 376 -3.87 -21.54 -3.24
CA ASN A 376 -4.28 -20.18 -2.85
C ASN A 376 -4.10 -19.89 -1.35
N ILE A 377 -4.43 -20.86 -0.49
CA ILE A 377 -4.24 -20.73 0.96
C ILE A 377 -2.75 -20.81 1.33
N ASN A 378 -2.01 -21.70 0.67
CA ASN A 378 -0.58 -21.91 0.92
C ASN A 378 0.30 -20.78 0.39
N ASP A 379 -0.10 -20.07 -0.67
CA ASP A 379 0.65 -18.97 -1.26
C ASP A 379 0.67 -17.77 -0.30
N SER A 380 -0.50 -17.38 0.24
CA SER A 380 -0.58 -16.31 1.25
C SER A 380 0.19 -16.66 2.53
N TRP A 381 0.14 -17.92 2.97
CA TRP A 381 0.94 -18.37 4.12
C TRP A 381 2.43 -18.40 3.80
N THR A 382 2.82 -18.80 2.59
CA THR A 382 4.22 -18.83 2.15
C THR A 382 4.80 -17.42 2.13
N GLU A 383 4.09 -16.46 1.53
CA GLU A 383 4.47 -15.04 1.54
C GLU A 383 4.61 -14.52 2.98
N ALA A 384 3.62 -14.77 3.85
CA ALA A 384 3.67 -14.36 5.25
C ALA A 384 4.81 -15.04 6.04
N SER A 385 5.10 -16.31 5.76
CA SER A 385 6.16 -17.09 6.41
C SER A 385 7.56 -16.65 5.95
N GLU A 386 7.75 -16.42 4.66
CA GLU A 386 8.98 -15.82 4.14
C GLU A 386 9.20 -14.47 4.79
N HIS A 387 8.15 -13.66 4.89
CA HIS A 387 8.18 -12.37 5.55
C HIS A 387 8.54 -12.46 7.06
N ASN A 388 7.91 -13.38 7.80
CA ASN A 388 8.22 -13.62 9.22
C ASN A 388 9.65 -14.13 9.44
N SER A 389 10.19 -14.96 8.52
CA SER A 389 11.54 -15.51 8.64
C SER A 389 12.65 -14.44 8.70
N LEU A 390 12.31 -13.21 8.31
CA LEU A 390 13.17 -12.03 8.32
C LEU A 390 13.11 -11.24 9.63
N GLY A 391 12.26 -11.64 10.59
CA GLY A 391 12.04 -10.93 11.85
C GLY A 391 11.21 -9.65 11.73
N ALA A 392 10.60 -9.43 10.56
CA ALA A 392 9.86 -8.23 10.22
C ALA A 392 8.37 -8.29 10.62
N LEU A 393 7.81 -9.50 10.78
CA LEU A 393 6.41 -9.67 11.20
C LEU A 393 6.31 -9.67 12.74
N GLN A 394 5.92 -8.53 13.31
CA GLN A 394 5.72 -8.36 14.75
C GLN A 394 4.24 -8.14 15.08
N PHE A 395 3.84 -8.47 16.30
CA PHE A 395 2.50 -8.13 16.78
C PHE A 395 2.45 -6.64 17.13
N HIS A 396 1.44 -5.91 16.66
CA HIS A 396 1.26 -4.49 16.95
C HIS A 396 0.23 -4.28 18.06
N TYR A 397 0.55 -3.51 19.10
CA TYR A 397 -0.23 -3.35 20.31
C TYR A 397 -1.18 -2.13 20.24
N TRP A 398 -2.05 -2.08 19.23
CA TRP A 398 -3.03 -1.00 19.09
C TRP A 398 -4.06 -0.91 20.22
N ASN A 399 -4.18 -1.96 21.03
CA ASN A 399 -4.95 -1.92 22.27
C ASN A 399 -4.46 -0.81 23.21
N LEU A 400 -3.18 -0.43 23.19
CA LEU A 400 -2.64 0.64 24.05
C LEU A 400 -3.37 1.97 23.83
N ILE A 401 -3.56 2.38 22.58
CA ILE A 401 -4.31 3.61 22.26
C ILE A 401 -5.83 3.39 22.27
N GLY A 402 -6.29 2.15 22.02
CA GLY A 402 -7.70 1.77 22.18
C GLY A 402 -8.27 2.02 23.59
N LYS A 403 -7.42 2.11 24.63
CA LYS A 403 -7.83 2.54 25.99
C LYS A 403 -8.49 3.91 26.01
N GLN A 404 -8.05 4.83 25.16
CA GLN A 404 -8.41 6.24 25.21
C GLN A 404 -9.25 6.68 24.01
N TYR A 405 -8.99 6.10 22.84
CA TYR A 405 -9.56 6.55 21.56
C TYR A 405 -10.51 5.53 20.93
N ARG A 406 -11.33 5.98 19.99
CA ARG A 406 -12.01 5.10 19.04
C ARG A 406 -11.06 4.81 17.90
N ILE A 407 -10.68 3.55 17.72
CA ILE A 407 -9.75 3.14 16.66
C ILE A 407 -10.48 2.35 15.58
N TYR A 408 -10.02 2.47 14.34
CA TYR A 408 -10.42 1.65 13.21
C TYR A 408 -9.15 1.25 12.46
N ILE A 409 -8.96 -0.03 12.16
CA ILE A 409 -7.75 -0.54 11.51
C ILE A 409 -8.09 -1.10 10.13
N THR A 410 -7.32 -0.73 9.12
CA THR A 410 -7.55 -1.10 7.73
C THR A 410 -6.24 -1.38 6.98
N ASP A 411 -6.35 -1.95 5.77
CA ASP A 411 -5.23 -2.15 4.85
C ASP A 411 -5.06 -0.92 3.95
N SER A 412 -3.90 -0.78 3.28
CA SER A 412 -3.60 0.35 2.38
C SER A 412 -4.60 0.49 1.22
N SER A 413 -5.14 -0.63 0.71
CA SER A 413 -6.11 -0.65 -0.38
C SER A 413 -7.46 -0.04 -0.02
N ASP A 414 -7.83 -0.11 1.26
CA ASP A 414 -9.15 0.24 1.76
C ASP A 414 -9.16 1.64 2.43
N LEU A 415 -7.99 2.31 2.46
CA LEU A 415 -7.79 3.63 3.07
C LEU A 415 -8.77 4.69 2.52
N SER A 416 -8.94 4.79 1.21
CA SER A 416 -9.82 5.81 0.61
C SER A 416 -11.26 5.69 1.12
N SER A 417 -11.82 4.47 1.10
CA SER A 417 -13.17 4.21 1.62
C SER A 417 -13.26 4.46 3.13
N ALA A 418 -12.24 4.05 3.88
CA ALA A 418 -12.19 4.26 5.33
C ALA A 418 -12.15 5.76 5.69
N LEU A 419 -11.46 6.60 4.93
CA LEU A 419 -11.45 8.05 5.15
C LEU A 419 -12.85 8.66 4.98
N GLU A 420 -13.57 8.25 3.93
CA GLU A 420 -14.91 8.75 3.62
C GLU A 420 -15.96 8.27 4.63
N GLU A 421 -15.90 7.01 5.06
CA GLU A 421 -16.90 6.42 5.94
C GLU A 421 -16.65 6.70 7.42
N TYR A 422 -15.39 6.63 7.85
CA TYR A 422 -15.03 6.74 9.27
C TYR A 422 -14.84 8.19 9.71
N GLU A 423 -14.40 9.08 8.81
CA GLU A 423 -14.09 10.49 9.09
C GLU A 423 -13.15 10.67 10.32
N PRO A 424 -11.90 10.17 10.27
CA PRO A 424 -10.97 10.24 11.40
C PRO A 424 -10.47 11.66 11.71
N ASN A 425 -10.13 11.89 12.98
CA ASN A 425 -9.43 13.08 13.47
C ASN A 425 -7.91 12.98 13.26
N ALA A 426 -7.37 11.76 13.38
CA ALA A 426 -5.97 11.47 13.08
C ALA A 426 -5.82 10.13 12.36
N ILE A 427 -4.79 10.03 11.54
CA ILE A 427 -4.47 8.87 10.70
C ILE A 427 -3.07 8.40 11.07
N ILE A 428 -2.92 7.10 11.30
CA ILE A 428 -1.64 6.44 11.59
C ILE A 428 -1.31 5.52 10.42
N LEU A 429 -0.20 5.78 9.72
CA LEU A 429 0.39 4.89 8.72
C LEU A 429 1.44 4.02 9.40
N SER A 430 1.10 2.76 9.61
CA SER A 430 1.95 1.82 10.34
C SER A 430 2.72 0.93 9.38
N ASN A 431 4.04 1.08 9.41
CA ASN A 431 4.98 0.12 8.84
C ASN A 431 4.71 -0.29 7.38
N LEU A 432 4.46 0.69 6.50
CA LEU A 432 4.15 0.47 5.08
C LEU A 432 5.42 0.27 4.24
N TYR A 433 6.32 -0.67 4.59
CA TYR A 433 7.63 -0.81 3.95
C TYR A 433 7.67 -1.63 2.66
N LEU A 434 6.57 -2.28 2.25
CA LEU A 434 6.52 -3.10 1.03
C LEU A 434 5.68 -2.44 -0.07
N GLY A 435 6.12 -2.61 -1.31
CA GLY A 435 5.44 -2.15 -2.52
C GLY A 435 5.65 -3.15 -3.66
N LEU A 436 5.47 -4.45 -3.37
CA LEU A 436 5.74 -5.51 -4.35
C LEU A 436 4.61 -5.61 -5.37
N GLU A 437 4.78 -4.98 -6.53
CA GLU A 437 3.78 -4.96 -7.62
C GLU A 437 3.30 -6.35 -8.06
N SER A 438 4.10 -7.40 -7.81
CA SER A 438 3.73 -8.79 -8.12
C SER A 438 2.80 -9.44 -7.09
N SER A 439 2.57 -8.84 -5.92
CA SER A 439 1.74 -9.39 -4.85
C SER A 439 0.68 -8.38 -4.40
N THR A 440 -0.58 -8.79 -4.44
CA THR A 440 -1.68 -8.00 -3.88
C THR A 440 -1.69 -7.97 -2.35
N LEU A 441 -0.99 -8.90 -1.70
CA LEU A 441 -0.90 -9.00 -0.25
C LEU A 441 0.23 -8.13 0.31
N LEU A 442 1.31 -7.95 -0.46
CA LEU A 442 2.54 -7.26 -0.05
C LEU A 442 2.75 -5.92 -0.79
N ASP A 443 1.75 -5.43 -1.51
CA ASP A 443 1.77 -4.08 -2.09
C ASP A 443 1.06 -3.08 -1.16
N TRP A 444 1.86 -2.42 -0.31
CA TRP A 444 1.38 -1.44 0.66
C TRP A 444 1.67 0.00 0.26
N ASP A 445 2.13 0.19 -0.97
CA ASP A 445 2.39 1.50 -1.53
C ASP A 445 1.08 2.26 -1.70
N LEU A 446 0.98 3.43 -1.07
CA LEU A 446 -0.26 4.22 -1.11
C LEU A 446 -0.51 4.80 -2.50
N LYS A 447 0.55 4.98 -3.30
CA LYS A 447 0.44 5.52 -4.66
C LYS A 447 -0.12 4.47 -5.61
N ASP A 448 0.34 3.22 -5.51
CA ASP A 448 -0.09 2.11 -6.36
C ASP A 448 -1.58 1.83 -6.21
N ASN A 449 -2.06 1.84 -4.97
CA ASN A 449 -3.47 1.60 -4.64
C ASN A 449 -4.35 2.86 -4.81
N GLY A 450 -3.80 3.98 -5.28
CA GLY A 450 -4.53 5.24 -5.51
C GLY A 450 -4.96 5.97 -4.23
N ALA A 451 -4.52 5.51 -3.05
CA ALA A 451 -4.95 6.03 -1.75
C ALA A 451 -4.20 7.30 -1.32
N LEU A 452 -3.00 7.54 -1.84
CA LEU A 452 -2.14 8.67 -1.47
C LEU A 452 -2.80 10.03 -1.74
N GLY A 453 -3.50 10.17 -2.87
CA GLY A 453 -4.21 11.40 -3.21
C GLY A 453 -5.40 11.68 -2.29
N ALA A 454 -6.14 10.63 -1.92
CA ALA A 454 -7.23 10.71 -0.94
C ALA A 454 -6.70 11.12 0.44
N LEU A 455 -5.59 10.51 0.88
CA LEU A 455 -4.90 10.88 2.12
C LEU A 455 -4.47 12.36 2.14
N SER A 456 -3.74 12.81 1.11
CA SER A 456 -3.25 14.19 1.01
C SER A 456 -4.39 15.21 1.07
N SER A 457 -5.45 14.93 0.32
CA SER A 457 -6.66 15.77 0.28
C SER A 457 -7.37 15.80 1.62
N TYR A 458 -7.56 14.65 2.26
CA TYR A 458 -8.26 14.55 3.53
C TYR A 458 -7.51 15.28 4.65
N VAL A 459 -6.21 15.02 4.79
CA VAL A 459 -5.34 15.69 5.78
C VAL A 459 -5.39 17.22 5.61
N SER A 460 -5.32 17.71 4.38
CA SER A 460 -5.32 19.14 4.08
C SER A 460 -6.68 19.81 4.30
N GLN A 461 -7.78 19.17 3.89
CA GLN A 461 -9.13 19.75 3.94
C GLN A 461 -9.78 19.66 5.33
N HIS A 462 -9.43 18.63 6.11
CA HIS A 462 -10.01 18.39 7.43
C HIS A 462 -9.07 18.77 8.59
N HIS A 463 -7.85 19.23 8.29
CA HIS A 463 -6.78 19.43 9.28
C HIS A 463 -6.50 18.17 10.10
N ALA A 464 -6.71 17.00 9.49
CA ALA A 464 -6.56 15.73 10.18
C ALA A 464 -5.07 15.51 10.51
N GLY A 465 -4.80 15.02 11.72
CA GLY A 465 -3.45 14.70 12.13
C GLY A 465 -2.88 13.51 11.36
N LEU A 466 -1.60 13.53 11.02
CA LEU A 466 -0.93 12.42 10.34
C LEU A 466 0.23 11.89 11.18
N ILE A 467 0.27 10.59 11.41
CA ILE A 467 1.38 9.91 12.07
C ILE A 467 1.88 8.82 11.13
N ALA A 468 3.19 8.73 10.93
CA ALA A 468 3.80 7.63 10.18
C ALA A 468 4.90 6.97 11.03
N THR A 469 5.01 5.65 10.95
CA THR A 469 6.04 4.88 11.65
C THR A 469 7.06 4.29 10.68
N GLN A 470 8.13 3.68 11.24
CA GLN A 470 9.22 3.03 10.50
C GLN A 470 8.71 2.27 9.30
N GLY A 471 9.38 2.35 8.16
CA GLY A 471 9.07 1.59 6.97
C GLY A 471 8.21 2.35 5.97
N SER A 472 7.36 3.28 6.42
CA SER A 472 6.42 3.98 5.53
C SER A 472 7.08 4.85 4.45
N LEU A 473 8.38 5.15 4.56
CA LEU A 473 9.17 5.90 3.56
C LEU A 473 10.14 5.01 2.76
N SER A 474 10.10 3.68 2.96
CA SER A 474 10.95 2.70 2.26
C SER A 474 10.90 2.86 0.74
N ASP A 475 12.06 2.98 0.10
CA ASP A 475 12.20 3.38 -1.30
C ASP A 475 12.83 2.33 -2.20
N TRP A 476 12.92 1.11 -1.70
CA TRP A 476 13.77 0.11 -2.28
C TRP A 476 13.27 -0.36 -3.65
N VAL A 477 14.13 -0.21 -4.67
CA VAL A 477 13.95 -0.74 -6.02
C VAL A 477 15.20 -1.48 -6.42
N ILE A 478 15.04 -2.60 -7.10
CA ILE A 478 16.14 -3.39 -7.68
C ILE A 478 16.15 -3.14 -9.18
N TRP A 479 17.24 -2.59 -9.70
CA TRP A 479 17.47 -2.43 -11.13
C TRP A 479 18.22 -3.66 -11.64
N GLU A 480 17.51 -4.58 -12.30
CA GLU A 480 18.12 -5.76 -12.92
C GLU A 480 18.73 -5.44 -14.29
N SER A 481 18.18 -4.42 -14.95
CA SER A 481 18.73 -3.76 -16.12
C SER A 481 18.17 -2.35 -16.24
N CYS A 482 18.64 -1.57 -17.21
CA CYS A 482 18.06 -0.25 -17.53
C CYS A 482 16.56 -0.29 -17.88
N SER A 483 16.04 -1.44 -18.33
CA SER A 483 14.63 -1.63 -18.68
C SER A 483 13.83 -2.44 -17.66
N GLU A 484 14.50 -3.28 -16.86
CA GLU A 484 13.86 -4.20 -15.92
C GLU A 484 14.16 -3.74 -14.50
N LYS A 485 13.12 -3.27 -13.83
CA LYS A 485 13.17 -2.71 -12.48
C LYS A 485 12.10 -3.41 -11.65
N THR A 486 12.46 -3.84 -10.44
CA THR A 486 11.55 -4.49 -9.51
C THR A 486 11.41 -3.62 -8.28
N LYS A 487 10.23 -3.06 -8.06
CA LYS A 487 9.90 -2.35 -6.84
C LYS A 487 9.74 -3.35 -5.69
N VAL A 488 10.35 -3.04 -4.56
CA VAL A 488 10.28 -3.86 -3.33
C VAL A 488 9.71 -3.07 -2.17
N GLY A 489 10.19 -1.84 -1.99
CA GLY A 489 9.68 -0.89 -1.00
C GLY A 489 8.51 -0.06 -1.54
N ALA A 490 7.81 0.64 -0.64
CA ALA A 490 6.75 1.58 -0.98
C ALA A 490 7.27 2.90 -1.57
N LYS A 491 8.11 2.82 -2.62
CA LYS A 491 8.79 3.98 -3.24
C LYS A 491 7.80 5.06 -3.66
N GLY A 492 6.59 4.72 -4.06
CA GLY A 492 5.53 5.65 -4.41
C GLY A 492 5.16 6.62 -3.28
N ASN A 493 5.41 6.27 -2.02
CA ASN A 493 5.23 7.18 -0.88
C ASN A 493 6.22 8.35 -0.89
N ILE A 494 7.37 8.24 -1.55
CA ILE A 494 8.38 9.32 -1.62
C ILE A 494 8.68 9.84 -3.03
N ASP A 495 8.30 9.07 -4.04
CA ASP A 495 8.60 9.33 -5.45
C ASP A 495 7.78 10.48 -6.05
N TYR A 496 8.25 11.01 -7.17
CA TYR A 496 7.64 12.09 -7.94
C TYR A 496 6.94 11.54 -9.19
N ASN A 497 5.62 11.75 -9.31
CA ASN A 497 4.90 11.42 -10.54
C ASN A 497 5.05 12.56 -11.58
N THR A 498 5.78 12.32 -12.66
CA THR A 498 5.94 13.28 -13.76
C THR A 498 4.68 13.45 -14.62
N SER A 499 3.67 12.60 -14.46
CA SER A 499 2.45 12.60 -15.29
C SER A 499 1.34 13.56 -14.83
N ASN A 500 1.43 14.14 -13.61
CA ASN A 500 0.46 15.11 -13.10
C ASN A 500 1.18 16.36 -12.55
N LEU A 501 1.22 17.43 -13.36
CA LEU A 501 2.09 18.59 -13.18
C LEU A 501 1.54 19.69 -12.24
N SER A 502 0.42 19.48 -11.53
CA SER A 502 -0.24 20.55 -10.76
C SER A 502 0.18 20.64 -9.28
N SER A 503 0.68 19.56 -8.66
CA SER A 503 1.11 19.55 -7.25
C SER A 503 1.97 18.33 -6.92
N LEU A 504 2.95 18.48 -6.01
CA LEU A 504 3.69 17.35 -5.43
C LEU A 504 2.88 16.73 -4.29
N ASP A 505 2.22 15.61 -4.57
CA ASP A 505 1.43 14.86 -3.58
C ASP A 505 2.14 13.54 -3.21
N ASN A 506 2.96 13.58 -2.15
CA ASN A 506 3.59 12.39 -1.59
C ASN A 506 3.74 12.45 -0.06
N LEU A 507 3.99 11.30 0.56
CA LEU A 507 4.08 11.18 2.02
C LEU A 507 5.27 11.96 2.58
N ALA A 508 6.42 11.98 1.89
CA ALA A 508 7.58 12.77 2.31
C ALA A 508 7.23 14.26 2.49
N THR A 509 6.45 14.83 1.55
CA THR A 509 5.98 16.22 1.64
C THR A 509 4.95 16.40 2.76
N LEU A 510 4.07 15.42 2.99
CA LEU A 510 3.13 15.41 4.11
C LEU A 510 3.83 15.34 5.49
N LEU A 511 5.05 14.83 5.53
CA LEU A 511 5.89 14.79 6.73
C LEU A 511 6.85 15.98 6.82
N GLY A 512 6.76 16.95 5.90
CA GLY A 512 7.59 18.15 5.89
C GLY A 512 9.04 17.94 5.43
N ILE A 513 9.33 16.80 4.79
CA ILE A 513 10.68 16.40 4.34
C ILE A 513 10.77 16.20 2.81
N PRO A 514 10.37 17.19 1.97
CA PRO A 514 10.41 17.08 0.51
C PRO A 514 11.83 16.86 -0.06
N GLN A 515 12.87 17.10 0.74
CA GLN A 515 14.26 16.80 0.39
C GLN A 515 14.44 15.32 0.02
N LEU A 516 13.72 14.39 0.67
CA LEU A 516 13.83 12.97 0.34
C LEU A 516 13.43 12.68 -1.11
N THR A 517 12.40 13.37 -1.62
CA THR A 517 11.99 13.28 -3.03
C THR A 517 13.06 13.82 -3.98
N LEU A 518 13.78 14.89 -3.59
CA LEU A 518 14.89 15.39 -4.39
C LEU A 518 16.03 14.39 -4.50
N PHE A 519 16.43 13.75 -3.40
CA PHE A 519 17.50 12.75 -3.44
C PHE A 519 17.13 11.54 -4.30
N GLU A 520 15.88 11.06 -4.20
CA GLU A 520 15.38 10.00 -5.08
C GLU A 520 15.38 10.41 -6.55
N TYR A 521 14.89 11.62 -6.85
CA TYR A 521 14.89 12.16 -8.20
C TYR A 521 16.32 12.21 -8.78
N VAL A 522 17.28 12.71 -8.01
CA VAL A 522 18.69 12.77 -8.43
C VAL A 522 19.26 11.36 -8.66
N LYS A 523 18.97 10.39 -7.78
CA LYS A 523 19.39 8.99 -7.95
C LYS A 523 18.86 8.40 -9.26
N ASP A 524 17.57 8.57 -9.52
CA ASP A 524 16.93 8.03 -10.72
C ASP A 524 17.47 8.68 -12.00
N GLU A 525 17.65 10.00 -12.01
CA GLU A 525 18.18 10.72 -13.17
C GLU A 525 19.66 10.42 -13.43
N VAL A 526 20.49 10.30 -12.40
CA VAL A 526 21.88 9.84 -12.54
C VAL A 526 21.91 8.43 -13.13
N SER A 527 21.09 7.52 -12.62
CA SER A 527 21.01 6.15 -13.14
C SER A 527 20.57 6.12 -14.60
N ASN A 528 19.54 6.88 -14.95
CA ASN A 528 19.08 7.04 -16.33
C ASN A 528 20.18 7.64 -17.24
N PHE A 529 20.96 8.61 -16.76
CA PHE A 529 22.09 9.15 -17.49
C PHE A 529 23.12 8.06 -17.82
N PHE A 530 23.48 7.21 -16.86
CA PHE A 530 24.43 6.11 -17.08
C PHE A 530 23.87 5.05 -18.04
N CYS A 531 22.57 4.76 -17.97
CA CYS A 531 21.89 3.85 -18.90
C CYS A 531 21.99 4.29 -20.36
N ILE A 532 21.89 5.60 -20.62
CA ILE A 532 21.86 6.15 -21.98
C ILE A 532 23.28 6.46 -22.48
N ASN A 533 24.14 7.02 -21.60
CA ASN A 533 25.35 7.70 -22.02
C ASN A 533 26.65 7.01 -21.57
N ALA A 534 26.58 6.01 -20.70
CA ALA A 534 27.77 5.41 -20.10
C ALA A 534 27.61 3.90 -19.85
N ASP A 535 27.90 3.42 -18.64
CA ASP A 535 27.94 2.00 -18.30
C ASP A 535 26.62 1.56 -17.62
N PRO A 536 25.82 0.68 -18.26
CA PRO A 536 24.59 0.14 -17.68
C PRO A 536 24.79 -0.56 -16.33
N GLN A 537 25.93 -1.19 -16.07
CA GLN A 537 26.19 -1.86 -14.79
C GLN A 537 26.30 -0.84 -13.65
N VAL A 538 26.85 0.33 -13.96
CA VAL A 538 26.91 1.46 -13.01
C VAL A 538 25.52 2.02 -12.76
N ALA A 539 24.70 2.13 -13.81
CA ALA A 539 23.31 2.55 -13.67
C ALA A 539 22.51 1.58 -12.77
N GLU A 540 22.64 0.28 -13.00
CA GLU A 540 22.00 -0.78 -12.19
C GLU A 540 22.43 -0.68 -10.72
N MET A 541 23.72 -0.45 -10.47
CA MET A 541 24.26 -0.26 -9.11
C MET A 541 23.66 0.97 -8.44
N ILE A 542 23.70 2.15 -9.08
CA ILE A 542 23.23 3.42 -8.49
C ILE A 542 21.71 3.40 -8.29
N GLY A 543 20.96 2.95 -9.29
CA GLY A 543 19.50 2.91 -9.24
C GLY A 543 18.97 1.95 -8.17
N SER A 544 19.77 0.94 -7.82
CA SER A 544 19.45 -0.03 -6.77
C SER A 544 19.83 0.42 -5.35
N ILE A 545 20.47 1.58 -5.17
CA ILE A 545 20.82 2.09 -3.83
C ILE A 545 19.51 2.51 -3.11
N PRO A 546 19.16 1.89 -1.97
CA PRO A 546 18.08 2.39 -1.13
C PRO A 546 18.56 3.62 -0.36
N LEU A 547 17.80 4.72 -0.40
CA LEU A 547 18.08 5.91 0.40
C LEU A 547 17.29 5.88 1.72
N GLN A 548 16.21 5.11 1.79
CA GLN A 548 15.44 4.85 3.01
C GLN A 548 15.56 3.38 3.38
N ILE A 549 16.27 3.11 4.48
CA ILE A 549 16.74 1.79 4.86
C ILE A 549 16.04 1.35 6.16
N PRO A 550 14.99 0.51 6.07
CA PRO A 550 14.32 -0.04 7.25
C PRO A 550 15.16 -1.14 7.92
N PHE A 551 14.70 -1.59 9.09
CA PHE A 551 15.29 -2.72 9.84
C PHE A 551 16.75 -2.54 10.29
N VAL A 552 17.19 -1.30 10.53
CA VAL A 552 18.49 -1.02 11.15
C VAL A 552 18.37 -1.19 12.67
N GLN A 553 19.25 -1.99 13.27
CA GLN A 553 19.25 -2.15 14.72
C GLN A 553 19.73 -0.88 15.42
N PHE A 554 19.05 -0.49 16.49
CA PHE A 554 19.45 0.64 17.33
C PHE A 554 19.35 0.31 18.83
N SER A 555 19.90 1.20 19.66
CA SER A 555 20.05 0.96 21.11
C SER A 555 18.75 0.92 21.92
N GLY A 556 17.62 1.36 21.36
CA GLY A 556 16.35 1.54 22.08
C GLY A 556 16.26 2.79 22.94
N LYS A 557 17.31 3.61 23.00
CA LYS A 557 17.40 4.79 23.86
C LYS A 557 17.27 6.06 23.04
N LEU A 558 16.38 6.95 23.46
CA LEU A 558 16.22 8.28 22.87
C LEU A 558 16.21 9.36 23.95
N ASN A 559 16.72 10.52 23.57
CA ASN A 559 16.70 11.74 24.37
C ASN A 559 15.86 12.79 23.67
N SER A 560 15.04 13.52 24.43
CA SER A 560 14.33 14.68 23.92
C SER A 560 15.30 15.79 23.50
N THR A 561 15.03 16.47 22.40
CA THR A 561 15.82 17.64 21.98
C THR A 561 15.24 18.94 22.55
N SER A 562 15.95 20.05 22.35
CA SER A 562 15.43 21.38 22.71
C SER A 562 14.17 21.79 21.92
N ASP A 563 13.88 21.11 20.80
CA ASP A 563 12.73 21.46 19.95
C ASP A 563 11.41 20.90 20.49
N VAL A 564 11.42 19.93 21.41
CA VAL A 564 10.21 19.43 22.09
C VAL A 564 9.39 20.57 22.69
N GLN A 565 10.06 21.45 23.44
CA GLN A 565 9.41 22.58 24.11
C GLN A 565 8.89 23.61 23.09
N LYS A 566 9.61 23.82 21.98
CA LYS A 566 9.21 24.75 20.92
C LYS A 566 7.96 24.26 20.19
N MET A 567 7.82 22.94 20.03
CA MET A 567 6.67 22.30 19.42
C MET A 567 5.49 22.15 20.38
N GLY A 568 5.67 22.40 21.69
CA GLY A 568 4.63 22.20 22.70
C GLY A 568 4.32 20.74 22.98
N LEU A 569 5.24 19.82 22.67
CA LEU A 569 5.14 18.40 22.98
C LEU A 569 5.59 18.14 24.42
N SER A 570 4.98 17.16 25.09
CA SER A 570 5.36 16.73 26.44
C SER A 570 6.01 15.35 26.39
N LEU A 571 7.26 15.29 25.96
CA LEU A 571 8.05 14.05 25.93
C LEU A 571 8.93 13.92 27.19
N PRO A 572 9.18 12.70 27.70
CA PRO A 572 10.18 12.48 28.74
C PRO A 572 11.58 12.91 28.27
N GLU A 573 12.42 13.41 29.18
CA GLU A 573 13.79 13.85 28.84
C GLU A 573 14.62 12.71 28.23
N ASN A 574 14.50 11.51 28.81
CA ASN A 574 15.13 10.29 28.33
C ASN A 574 14.11 9.16 28.42
N PHE A 575 14.05 8.32 27.40
CA PHE A 575 13.20 7.14 27.41
C PHE A 575 13.88 5.98 26.68
N GLU A 576 13.57 4.77 27.16
CA GLU A 576 14.16 3.53 26.69
C GLU A 576 13.05 2.50 26.45
N PHE A 577 13.19 1.74 25.37
CA PHE A 577 12.38 0.57 25.10
C PHE A 577 13.13 -0.68 25.58
N ASP A 578 12.42 -1.55 26.30
CA ASP A 578 13.02 -2.79 26.78
C ASP A 578 13.47 -3.65 25.59
N ASN A 579 14.72 -4.11 25.65
CA ASN A 579 15.31 -5.01 24.65
C ASN A 579 14.64 -6.39 24.70
N GLN A 580 13.43 -6.51 24.14
CA GLN A 580 12.83 -7.81 23.90
C GLN A 580 13.72 -8.56 22.89
N ARG A 581 14.03 -9.82 23.22
CA ARG A 581 14.86 -10.70 22.38
C ARG A 581 13.97 -11.73 21.69
N SER A 582 14.30 -12.08 20.46
CA SER A 582 13.68 -13.19 19.74
C SER A 582 13.89 -14.50 20.47
N GLN A 583 13.10 -15.53 20.12
CA GLN A 583 13.34 -16.91 20.58
C GLN A 583 14.76 -17.39 20.23
N ASN A 584 15.42 -16.76 19.25
CA ASN A 584 16.80 -17.01 18.83
C ASN A 584 17.84 -16.07 19.49
N GLY A 585 17.44 -15.19 20.42
CA GLY A 585 18.33 -14.36 21.22
C GLY A 585 18.77 -13.02 20.62
N SER A 586 18.24 -12.60 19.47
CA SER A 586 18.56 -11.31 18.82
C SER A 586 17.69 -10.17 19.37
N PRO A 587 18.22 -8.97 19.63
CA PRO A 587 17.41 -7.80 20.00
C PRO A 587 16.51 -7.35 18.84
N PHE A 588 15.27 -6.94 19.16
CA PHE A 588 14.20 -6.59 18.20
C PHE A 588 14.01 -5.09 17.96
N LEU A 589 14.95 -4.23 18.34
CA LEU A 589 14.78 -2.78 18.19
C LEU A 589 15.29 -2.33 16.82
N TYR A 590 14.35 -2.07 15.92
CA TYR A 590 14.63 -1.64 14.56
C TYR A 590 14.18 -0.20 14.32
N THR A 591 14.97 0.51 13.53
CA THR A 591 14.71 1.85 13.02
C THR A 591 14.93 1.87 11.51
N GLU A 592 14.40 2.89 10.87
CA GLU A 592 14.71 3.33 9.53
C GLU A 592 15.78 4.43 9.62
N VAL A 593 16.75 4.36 8.71
CA VAL A 593 17.73 5.42 8.45
C VAL A 593 17.56 5.89 7.02
N GLY A 594 17.90 7.15 6.74
CA GLY A 594 17.60 7.77 5.45
C GLY A 594 16.93 9.12 5.60
N TRP A 595 16.07 9.24 6.61
CA TRP A 595 15.39 10.48 6.96
C TRP A 595 16.37 11.62 7.28
N GLN A 596 17.59 11.28 7.71
CA GLN A 596 18.67 12.23 7.98
C GLN A 596 19.16 12.97 6.72
N LEU A 597 18.84 12.52 5.51
CA LEU A 597 19.08 13.29 4.29
C LEU A 597 18.40 14.66 4.30
N ALA A 598 17.29 14.79 5.04
CA ALA A 598 16.63 16.08 5.27
C ALA A 598 17.28 16.92 6.39
N PHE A 599 18.24 16.35 7.14
CA PHE A 599 18.92 16.97 8.30
C PHE A 599 20.45 16.77 8.28
N PRO A 600 21.18 17.48 7.42
CA PRO A 600 22.63 17.35 7.21
C PRO A 600 23.54 17.43 8.44
N GLN A 601 23.17 18.20 9.47
CA GLN A 601 23.95 18.24 10.72
C GLN A 601 23.94 16.92 11.51
N ASP A 602 22.96 16.05 11.25
CA ASP A 602 22.84 14.73 11.89
C ASP A 602 23.49 13.62 11.05
N ILE A 603 23.84 13.87 9.78
CA ILE A 603 24.53 12.90 8.92
C ILE A 603 25.95 12.64 9.42
N ASP A 604 26.65 13.66 9.91
CA ASP A 604 27.99 13.52 10.48
C ASP A 604 28.06 12.53 11.65
N PHE A 605 26.98 12.44 12.46
CA PHE A 605 26.86 11.45 13.53
C PHE A 605 26.81 10.01 12.98
N ILE A 606 26.14 9.79 11.85
CA ILE A 606 25.97 8.46 11.24
C ILE A 606 27.24 8.01 10.51
N VAL A 607 27.88 8.93 9.77
CA VAL A 607 29.15 8.68 9.05
C VAL A 607 30.22 8.11 10.00
N SER A 608 30.21 8.55 11.27
CA SER A 608 31.16 8.10 12.29
C SER A 608 30.96 6.63 12.72
N ASN A 609 29.75 6.07 12.58
CA ASN A 609 29.37 4.79 13.17
C ASN A 609 29.56 3.55 12.26
N LYS A 610 30.00 3.72 11.00
CA LYS A 610 30.33 2.63 10.04
C LYS A 610 29.34 1.46 10.07
N ILE A 611 28.05 1.76 9.95
CA ILE A 611 27.00 0.78 10.10
C ILE A 611 27.02 -0.19 8.92
N ASN A 612 27.32 -1.45 9.22
CA ASN A 612 27.08 -2.54 8.30
C ASN A 612 25.60 -2.91 8.40
N PHE A 613 24.85 -2.65 7.35
CA PHE A 613 23.46 -3.10 7.24
C PHE A 613 23.45 -4.62 7.20
N SER A 614 23.12 -5.25 8.32
CA SER A 614 23.05 -6.70 8.42
C SER A 614 21.78 -7.18 7.73
N LYS A 615 21.94 -7.87 6.60
CA LYS A 615 20.92 -8.67 5.89
C LYS A 615 19.60 -7.95 5.68
N TRP A 616 19.50 -7.23 4.56
CA TRP A 616 18.21 -6.88 3.98
C TRP A 616 17.33 -8.14 3.81
N PRO A 617 16.00 -8.01 3.98
CA PRO A 617 15.02 -8.97 3.51
C PRO A 617 15.45 -9.57 2.17
N THR A 618 15.86 -10.84 2.13
CA THR A 618 15.90 -11.56 0.86
C THR A 618 14.45 -11.82 0.50
N VAL A 619 13.81 -10.83 -0.12
CA VAL A 619 12.53 -11.04 -0.79
C VAL A 619 12.83 -12.09 -1.84
N ASN A 620 12.16 -13.24 -1.70
CA ASN A 620 12.33 -14.37 -2.60
C ASN A 620 11.56 -14.01 -3.89
N LEU A 621 12.14 -13.13 -4.70
CA LEU A 621 11.60 -12.72 -6.00
C LEU A 621 11.65 -13.94 -6.93
N SER A 622 10.62 -14.78 -6.85
CA SER A 622 10.53 -16.11 -7.44
C SER A 622 10.71 -16.13 -8.97
N ASN A 623 10.64 -14.96 -9.63
CA ASN A 623 10.76 -14.79 -11.08
C ASN A 623 12.05 -14.08 -11.55
N SER A 624 12.86 -13.55 -10.64
CA SER A 624 14.12 -12.89 -11.02
C SER A 624 15.23 -13.92 -11.25
N ASN A 625 16.07 -13.72 -12.27
CA ASN A 625 17.24 -14.56 -12.51
C ASN A 625 18.17 -14.55 -11.29
N ARG A 626 18.08 -15.60 -10.46
CA ARG A 626 18.74 -15.79 -9.16
C ARG A 626 20.25 -15.55 -9.10
N SER A 627 20.94 -15.45 -10.24
CA SER A 627 22.40 -15.30 -10.30
C SER A 627 22.92 -13.88 -10.04
N ASN A 628 22.10 -12.82 -10.16
CA ASN A 628 22.55 -11.44 -9.95
C ASN A 628 22.14 -10.83 -8.60
N LEU A 629 21.07 -11.31 -7.96
CA LEU A 629 20.62 -10.82 -6.65
C LEU A 629 21.60 -11.03 -5.49
N SER A 630 22.58 -11.93 -5.61
CA SER A 630 23.63 -12.07 -4.60
C SER A 630 24.62 -10.91 -4.56
N ASN A 631 24.76 -10.16 -5.68
CA ASN A 631 25.68 -9.03 -5.76
C ASN A 631 25.08 -7.75 -5.14
N TYR A 632 23.76 -7.63 -5.10
CA TYR A 632 23.04 -6.49 -4.52
C TYR A 632 22.82 -6.59 -3.00
N ARG A 633 23.44 -7.57 -2.32
CA ARG A 633 23.16 -7.89 -0.90
C ARG A 633 23.91 -7.06 0.14
N ASN A 634 24.83 -6.19 -0.28
CA ASN A 634 25.73 -5.47 0.62
C ASN A 634 25.81 -3.98 0.26
N PHE A 635 24.68 -3.30 0.11
CA PHE A 635 24.68 -1.84 0.16
C PHE A 635 25.14 -1.40 1.55
N SER A 636 25.96 -0.36 1.59
CA SER A 636 26.51 0.26 2.79
C SER A 636 26.02 1.69 2.89
N PHE A 637 26.09 2.27 4.09
CA PHE A 637 25.78 3.69 4.29
C PHE A 637 26.65 4.58 3.38
N THR A 638 27.86 4.13 3.07
CA THR A 638 28.79 4.78 2.12
C THR A 638 28.18 4.97 0.73
N ASP A 639 27.31 4.08 0.28
CA ASP A 639 26.74 4.14 -1.07
C ASP A 639 25.66 5.24 -1.14
N MET A 640 24.86 5.38 -0.10
CA MET A 640 23.91 6.48 0.07
C MET A 640 24.62 7.85 0.16
N LEU A 641 25.80 7.89 0.82
CA LEU A 641 26.62 9.11 0.89
C LEU A 641 27.07 9.61 -0.49
N LEU A 642 27.23 8.74 -1.48
CA LEU A 642 27.58 9.17 -2.85
C LEU A 642 26.52 10.11 -3.44
N ILE A 643 25.23 9.80 -3.21
CA ILE A 643 24.11 10.62 -3.68
C ILE A 643 24.01 11.90 -2.85
N TYR A 644 24.18 11.78 -1.53
CA TYR A 644 24.21 12.92 -0.63
C TYR A 644 25.29 13.95 -1.02
N GLU A 645 26.54 13.53 -1.14
CA GLU A 645 27.67 14.39 -1.51
C GLU A 645 27.45 15.05 -2.87
N ALA A 646 26.87 14.33 -3.84
CA ALA A 646 26.60 14.86 -5.17
C ALA A 646 25.60 16.02 -5.15
N VAL A 647 24.56 15.96 -4.31
CA VAL A 647 23.58 17.04 -4.15
C VAL A 647 24.17 18.19 -3.33
N GLN A 648 24.84 17.92 -2.22
CA GLN A 648 25.36 18.97 -1.34
C GLN A 648 26.49 19.79 -1.98
N THR A 649 27.37 19.16 -2.76
CA THR A 649 28.50 19.81 -3.43
C THR A 649 28.16 20.39 -4.81
N SER A 650 26.90 20.26 -5.23
CA SER A 650 26.43 20.70 -6.55
C SER A 650 26.57 22.21 -6.77
N SER A 651 26.49 22.64 -8.04
CA SER A 651 26.31 24.05 -8.36
C SER A 651 24.94 24.29 -8.97
N ILE A 652 24.18 25.20 -8.38
CA ILE A 652 22.76 25.40 -8.69
C ILE A 652 22.58 26.69 -9.49
N TYR A 653 21.97 26.60 -10.67
CA TYR A 653 21.69 27.72 -11.57
C TYR A 653 20.20 27.73 -11.90
N GLY A 654 19.42 28.55 -11.20
CA GLY A 654 17.95 28.47 -11.26
C GLY A 654 17.49 27.07 -10.83
N ASN A 655 16.82 26.35 -11.73
CA ASN A 655 16.37 24.97 -11.49
C ASN A 655 17.39 23.91 -11.94
N ASP A 656 18.52 24.31 -12.53
CA ASP A 656 19.52 23.39 -13.04
C ASP A 656 20.56 23.07 -11.95
N LEU A 657 20.61 21.81 -11.55
CA LEU A 657 21.51 21.21 -10.58
C LEU A 657 22.71 20.58 -11.31
N ASN A 658 23.86 21.24 -11.26
CA ASN A 658 25.12 20.71 -11.80
C ASN A 658 25.82 19.87 -10.73
N ILE A 659 25.65 18.55 -10.80
CA ILE A 659 26.27 17.60 -9.87
C ILE A 659 27.58 17.07 -10.42
N SER A 660 28.47 16.72 -9.50
CA SER A 660 29.72 16.05 -9.82
C SER A 660 29.80 14.72 -9.09
N PHE A 661 29.52 13.66 -9.84
CA PHE A 661 29.38 12.32 -9.32
C PHE A 661 30.70 11.55 -9.43
N LYS A 662 31.32 11.22 -8.29
CA LYS A 662 32.61 10.51 -8.26
C LYS A 662 32.40 9.06 -7.82
N ILE A 663 32.62 8.14 -8.75
CA ILE A 663 32.51 6.70 -8.47
C ILE A 663 33.92 6.14 -8.23
N PRO A 664 34.18 5.57 -7.04
CA PRO A 664 35.45 4.93 -6.74
C PRO A 664 35.83 3.88 -7.79
N GLY A 665 37.03 3.99 -8.35
CA GLY A 665 37.54 3.05 -9.36
C GLY A 665 37.08 3.27 -10.80
N ILE A 666 36.07 4.13 -11.05
CA ILE A 666 35.58 4.43 -12.40
C ILE A 666 36.01 5.83 -12.84
N GLY A 667 35.69 6.86 -12.06
CA GLY A 667 35.98 8.25 -12.44
C GLY A 667 35.01 9.27 -11.87
N LYS A 668 35.16 10.51 -12.35
CA LYS A 668 34.31 11.65 -11.98
C LYS A 668 33.49 12.06 -13.20
N PHE A 669 32.18 12.19 -13.01
CA PHE A 669 31.20 12.52 -14.04
C PHE A 669 30.49 13.81 -13.68
N ASN A 670 30.31 14.71 -14.64
CA ASN A 670 29.54 15.93 -14.44
C ASN A 670 28.22 15.77 -15.15
N ILE A 671 27.12 15.97 -14.42
CA ILE A 671 25.77 15.79 -14.91
C ILE A 671 24.99 17.05 -14.55
N THR A 672 24.22 17.57 -15.50
CA THR A 672 23.31 18.69 -15.29
C THR A 672 21.89 18.12 -15.26
N LEU A 673 21.21 18.29 -14.13
CA LEU A 673 19.84 17.83 -13.91
C LEU A 673 18.92 19.05 -13.76
N ARG A 674 17.70 18.99 -14.27
CA ARG A 674 16.72 20.07 -14.09
C ARG A 674 15.68 19.66 -13.06
N ILE A 675 15.67 20.30 -11.90
CA ILE A 675 14.69 20.06 -10.85
C ILE A 675 13.29 20.43 -11.40
N PRO A 676 12.29 19.53 -11.34
CA PRO A 676 10.93 19.82 -11.74
C PRO A 676 10.33 21.00 -10.96
N ASP A 677 9.53 21.83 -11.62
CA ASP A 677 9.00 23.07 -11.02
C ASP A 677 8.17 22.79 -9.76
N SER A 678 7.30 21.77 -9.77
CA SER A 678 6.49 21.37 -8.60
C SER A 678 7.33 20.86 -7.42
N LEU A 679 8.46 20.19 -7.69
CA LEU A 679 9.40 19.78 -6.64
C LEU A 679 10.15 21.00 -6.09
N MET A 680 10.52 21.94 -6.95
CA MET A 680 11.13 23.20 -6.53
C MET A 680 10.16 24.02 -5.66
N GLU A 681 8.90 24.16 -6.05
CA GLU A 681 7.86 24.82 -5.25
C GLU A 681 7.70 24.17 -3.88
N ALA A 682 7.69 22.84 -3.80
CA ALA A 682 7.61 22.11 -2.53
C ALA A 682 8.85 22.36 -1.64
N LEU A 683 10.05 22.42 -2.21
CA LEU A 683 11.29 22.71 -1.48
C LEU A 683 11.32 24.17 -0.96
N LEU A 684 10.82 25.12 -1.75
CA LEU A 684 10.82 26.56 -1.42
C LEU A 684 9.71 26.93 -0.42
N GLY A 685 8.54 26.31 -0.55
CA GLY A 685 7.36 26.54 0.28
C GLY A 685 7.32 25.73 1.58
N ALA A 686 8.30 24.86 1.83
CA ALA A 686 8.37 24.05 3.04
C ALA A 686 8.96 24.82 4.23
N TYR A 687 8.35 24.66 5.40
CA TYR A 687 8.98 25.02 6.67
C TYR A 687 9.73 23.82 7.24
N GLN A 688 10.88 24.07 7.86
CA GLN A 688 11.73 22.98 8.35
C GLN A 688 11.05 22.22 9.51
N PRO A 689 10.89 20.89 9.41
CA PRO A 689 10.41 20.05 10.51
C PRO A 689 11.43 20.03 11.67
N LYS A 690 11.00 19.54 12.83
CA LYS A 690 11.81 19.51 14.05
C LYS A 690 12.05 18.08 14.52
N ILE A 691 13.30 17.76 14.83
CA ILE A 691 13.64 16.50 15.50
C ILE A 691 13.37 16.70 16.98
N VAL A 692 12.32 16.06 17.50
CA VAL A 692 11.87 16.23 18.89
C VAL A 692 12.49 15.18 19.82
N ALA A 693 12.94 14.06 19.29
CA ALA A 693 13.78 13.13 20.04
C ALA A 693 14.77 12.44 19.09
N ILE A 694 15.95 12.10 19.60
CA ILE A 694 16.99 11.41 18.83
C ILE A 694 17.75 10.42 19.71
N SER A 695 18.17 9.30 19.14
CA SER A 695 19.07 8.35 19.80
C SER A 695 20.49 8.87 19.87
N SER A 696 21.28 8.37 20.84
CA SER A 696 22.67 8.81 21.04
C SER A 696 23.60 8.51 19.85
N ASP A 697 23.23 7.54 19.02
CA ASP A 697 23.94 7.14 17.80
C ASP A 697 23.39 7.81 16.52
N GLY A 698 22.36 8.65 16.64
CA GLY A 698 21.75 9.38 15.52
C GLY A 698 20.89 8.54 14.58
N LEU A 699 20.63 7.27 14.91
CA LEU A 699 19.94 6.33 14.01
C LEU A 699 18.42 6.39 14.11
N ALA A 700 17.90 6.61 15.30
CA ALA A 700 16.47 6.68 15.55
C ALA A 700 16.08 8.10 15.95
N GLY A 701 14.92 8.55 15.44
CA GLY A 701 14.40 9.89 15.67
C GLY A 701 12.89 9.95 15.69
N ILE A 702 12.38 11.00 16.33
CA ILE A 702 10.98 11.43 16.22
C ILE A 702 11.01 12.80 15.56
N ILE A 703 10.35 12.93 14.41
CA ILE A 703 10.29 14.17 13.64
C ILE A 703 8.86 14.70 13.72
N ALA A 704 8.71 15.97 14.04
CA ALA A 704 7.42 16.66 14.11
C ALA A 704 7.38 17.80 13.09
N TYR A 705 6.26 17.92 12.39
CA TYR A 705 6.02 18.94 11.38
C TYR A 705 4.70 19.65 11.66
N ASP A 706 4.73 20.98 11.68
CA ASP A 706 3.55 21.81 11.93
C ASP A 706 3.36 22.81 10.79
N LYS A 707 2.37 22.56 9.94
CA LYS A 707 1.98 23.43 8.81
C LYS A 707 0.96 24.47 9.28
N PHE A 708 1.31 25.27 10.28
CA PHE A 708 0.39 26.24 10.91
C PHE A 708 0.03 27.45 10.03
N TRP A 709 0.82 27.78 9.00
CA TRP A 709 0.69 29.02 8.24
C TRP A 709 -0.27 28.94 7.05
N SER A 710 -0.86 27.77 6.79
CA SER A 710 -1.72 27.54 5.63
C SER A 710 -3.15 27.28 6.09
N ASP A 711 -4.12 27.82 5.37
CA ASP A 711 -5.54 27.49 5.56
C ASP A 711 -5.84 26.01 5.28
N ASN A 712 -4.94 25.30 4.58
CA ASN A 712 -4.97 23.84 4.37
C ASN A 712 -3.83 23.17 5.17
N GLY A 713 -3.59 23.67 6.38
CA GLY A 713 -2.55 23.20 7.29
C GLY A 713 -2.95 21.97 8.08
N TYR A 714 -1.96 21.32 8.67
CA TYR A 714 -2.11 20.15 9.53
C TYR A 714 -0.82 19.95 10.34
N ARG A 715 -0.83 18.98 11.25
CA ARG A 715 0.36 18.51 11.96
C ARG A 715 0.66 17.07 11.60
N SER A 716 1.95 16.75 11.54
CA SER A 716 2.39 15.38 11.36
C SER A 716 3.57 14.98 12.22
N VAL A 717 3.64 13.69 12.55
CA VAL A 717 4.74 13.09 13.32
C VAL A 717 5.24 11.86 12.58
N TYR A 718 6.55 11.75 12.43
CA TYR A 718 7.22 10.56 11.93
C TYR A 718 8.06 9.92 13.04
N PHE A 719 7.80 8.65 13.31
CA PHE A 719 8.65 7.81 14.16
C PHE A 719 9.51 6.96 13.25
N SER A 720 10.83 7.08 13.33
CA SER A 720 11.72 6.26 12.50
C SER A 720 11.76 4.80 12.95
N PHE A 721 11.13 4.41 14.06
CA PHE A 721 11.16 3.07 14.64
C PHE A 721 9.73 2.54 14.83
N ASN A 722 9.57 1.20 14.85
CA ASN A 722 8.27 0.52 15.00
C ASN A 722 7.80 0.63 16.47
N LEU A 723 7.13 1.73 16.80
CA LEU A 723 6.67 2.06 18.15
C LEU A 723 5.52 1.16 18.61
N GLU A 724 4.69 0.75 17.67
CA GLU A 724 3.48 -0.03 17.82
C GLU A 724 3.76 -1.50 18.18
N SER A 725 4.95 -2.03 17.88
CA SER A 725 5.34 -3.38 18.29
C SER A 725 5.76 -3.51 19.76
N PHE A 726 5.82 -2.39 20.50
CA PHE A 726 6.22 -2.37 21.91
C PHE A 726 5.03 -2.28 22.86
N ASN A 727 4.84 -3.32 23.67
CA ASN A 727 3.87 -3.31 24.76
C ASN A 727 4.44 -2.64 26.03
N THR A 728 4.65 -1.32 25.98
CA THR A 728 5.21 -0.56 27.12
C THR A 728 4.43 0.71 27.41
N ASN A 729 4.50 1.19 28.65
CA ASN A 729 3.94 2.48 29.04
C ASN A 729 4.60 3.64 28.27
N THR A 730 5.89 3.54 27.93
CA THR A 730 6.58 4.52 27.08
C THR A 730 5.90 4.61 25.72
N SER A 731 5.60 3.48 25.09
CA SER A 731 4.95 3.45 23.78
C SER A 731 3.56 4.03 23.80
N GLU A 732 2.76 3.65 24.80
CA GLU A 732 1.43 4.23 25.02
C GLU A 732 1.50 5.75 25.20
N GLN A 733 2.44 6.24 26.01
CA GLN A 733 2.63 7.68 26.24
C GLN A 733 3.03 8.41 24.95
N LEU A 734 4.01 7.90 24.21
CA LEU A 734 4.47 8.55 22.98
C LEU A 734 3.38 8.61 21.90
N LEU A 735 2.66 7.51 21.67
CA LEU A 735 1.53 7.49 20.74
C LEU A 735 0.41 8.45 21.17
N THR A 736 0.05 8.44 22.45
CA THR A 736 -0.97 9.35 23.01
C THR A 736 -0.57 10.81 22.86
N GLN A 737 0.68 11.16 23.14
CA GLN A 737 1.19 12.53 22.98
C GLN A 737 1.21 12.96 21.52
N ALA A 738 1.63 12.08 20.61
CA ALA A 738 1.60 12.36 19.18
C ALA A 738 0.17 12.60 18.69
N ILE A 739 -0.78 11.71 19.02
CA ILE A 739 -2.20 11.84 18.65
C ILE A 739 -2.77 13.18 19.15
N ASN A 740 -2.65 13.46 20.44
CA ASN A 740 -3.19 14.71 21.01
C ASN A 740 -2.54 15.96 20.40
N TRP A 741 -1.26 15.90 20.06
CA TRP A 741 -0.56 17.02 19.45
C TRP A 741 -0.98 17.25 18.00
N VAL A 742 -1.12 16.19 17.19
CA VAL A 742 -1.54 16.33 15.79
C VAL A 742 -2.99 16.78 15.65
N GLU A 743 -3.88 16.36 16.56
CA GLU A 743 -5.30 16.77 16.58
C GLU A 743 -5.52 18.24 16.97
N SER A 744 -4.52 18.87 17.61
CA SER A 744 -4.63 20.24 18.12
C SER A 744 -4.05 21.30 17.18
N TRP A 745 -4.00 21.01 15.87
CA TRP A 745 -3.55 21.98 14.87
C TRP A 745 -4.41 23.25 14.90
N SER A 746 -3.76 24.39 14.66
CA SER A 746 -4.42 25.68 14.56
C SER A 746 -3.67 26.59 13.61
N PHE A 747 -4.42 27.32 12.78
CA PHE A 747 -3.86 28.33 11.90
C PHE A 747 -3.21 29.50 12.66
N TYR A 748 -2.01 29.90 12.23
CA TYR A 748 -1.28 31.05 12.76
C TYR A 748 -0.65 31.89 11.63
N PRO A 749 -1.14 33.12 11.36
CA PRO A 749 -0.74 33.92 10.20
C PRO A 749 0.51 34.78 10.47
N ASN A 750 1.64 34.15 10.80
CA ASN A 750 2.93 34.85 11.00
C ASN A 750 3.97 34.54 9.90
N MET A 751 3.57 33.86 8.84
CA MET A 751 4.39 33.62 7.66
C MET A 751 3.74 34.26 6.45
N THR A 752 4.56 34.65 5.48
CA THR A 752 4.15 35.13 4.17
C THR A 752 5.00 34.46 3.10
N LEU A 753 4.44 34.29 1.90
CA LEU A 753 5.24 33.93 0.73
C LEU A 753 5.83 35.20 0.12
N LEU A 754 7.14 35.21 -0.13
CA LEU A 754 7.83 36.18 -0.98
C LEU A 754 8.44 35.42 -2.15
N GLY A 755 7.93 35.68 -3.37
CA GLY A 755 8.05 34.71 -4.45
C GLY A 755 7.41 33.39 -4.03
N ASP A 756 8.20 32.32 -4.08
CA ASP A 756 7.78 30.96 -3.69
C ASP A 756 8.33 30.56 -2.32
N VAL A 757 9.06 31.47 -1.64
CA VAL A 757 9.75 31.18 -0.38
C VAL A 757 8.89 31.59 0.80
N LEU A 758 8.72 30.66 1.74
CA LEU A 758 8.00 30.91 2.99
C LEU A 758 8.89 31.66 3.99
N ILE A 759 8.47 32.86 4.38
CA ILE A 759 9.25 33.79 5.21
C ILE A 759 8.42 34.30 6.39
N PRO A 760 8.99 34.38 7.62
CA PRO A 760 8.35 35.04 8.74
C PRO A 760 7.95 36.49 8.41
N SER A 761 6.72 36.89 8.74
CA SER A 761 6.19 38.22 8.37
C SER A 761 7.00 39.38 8.95
N ASP A 762 7.63 39.20 10.10
CA ASP A 762 8.55 40.18 10.71
C ASP A 762 9.86 40.30 9.91
N LEU A 763 10.39 39.17 9.43
CA LEU A 763 11.57 39.14 8.56
C LEU A 763 11.28 39.82 7.22
N ALA A 764 10.12 39.54 6.62
CA ALA A 764 9.66 40.18 5.39
C ALA A 764 9.52 41.72 5.57
N SER A 765 8.93 42.16 6.69
CA SER A 765 8.77 43.59 6.99
C SER A 765 10.12 44.30 7.17
N ARG A 766 11.09 43.63 7.82
CA ARG A 766 12.46 44.13 7.97
C ARG A 766 13.18 44.22 6.62
N ALA A 767 12.98 43.23 5.75
CA ALA A 767 13.52 43.21 4.40
C ALA A 767 13.00 44.41 3.59
N GLU A 768 11.69 44.63 3.60
CA GLU A 768 11.04 45.75 2.90
C GLU A 768 11.58 47.11 3.38
N TYR A 769 11.81 47.28 4.69
CA TYR A 769 12.44 48.48 5.23
C TYR A 769 13.86 48.70 4.66
N ILE A 770 14.68 47.64 4.59
CA ILE A 770 16.03 47.72 4.00
C ILE A 770 15.95 48.06 2.51
N LEU A 771 15.08 47.38 1.77
CA LEU A 771 14.86 47.61 0.33
C LEU A 771 14.43 49.04 0.01
N ASN A 772 13.63 49.66 0.88
CA ASN A 772 13.20 51.06 0.74
C ASN A 772 14.29 52.06 1.14
N SER A 773 15.31 51.64 1.88
CA SER A 773 16.43 52.47 2.31
C SER A 773 17.61 52.48 1.32
N ILE A 774 17.74 51.43 0.51
CA ILE A 774 18.76 51.35 -0.55
C ILE A 774 18.27 52.06 -1.83
N GLY A 775 19.18 52.74 -2.52
CA GLY A 775 18.90 53.41 -3.80
C GLY A 775 18.85 52.44 -4.98
N GLY A 776 18.42 52.94 -6.14
CA GLY A 776 18.40 52.18 -7.41
C GLY A 776 17.04 51.61 -7.78
N GLU A 777 16.97 51.09 -9.01
CA GLU A 777 15.79 50.40 -9.56
C GLU A 777 15.95 48.89 -9.39
N GLU A 778 14.83 48.18 -9.21
CA GLU A 778 14.80 46.72 -9.18
C GLU A 778 15.22 46.16 -10.55
N LEU A 779 16.23 45.30 -10.56
CA LEU A 779 16.67 44.58 -11.75
C LEU A 779 15.97 43.23 -11.86
N GLU A 780 15.99 42.46 -10.77
CA GLU A 780 15.53 41.08 -10.77
C GLU A 780 15.17 40.65 -9.34
N ASN A 781 14.18 39.76 -9.25
CA ASN A 781 13.89 39.00 -8.05
C ASN A 781 13.78 37.51 -8.40
N MET A 782 14.15 36.64 -7.47
CA MET A 782 14.12 35.19 -7.68
C MET A 782 13.98 34.41 -6.38
N SER A 783 13.25 33.30 -6.46
CA SER A 783 13.26 32.23 -5.46
C SER A 783 14.34 31.22 -5.85
N MET A 784 15.14 30.76 -4.90
CA MET A 784 16.19 29.78 -5.17
C MET A 784 16.47 28.91 -3.94
N ILE A 785 17.08 27.75 -4.19
CA ILE A 785 17.67 26.93 -3.13
C ILE A 785 19.17 27.21 -3.02
N LEU A 786 19.66 27.28 -1.80
CA LEU A 786 21.07 27.40 -1.44
C LEU A 786 21.55 26.07 -0.88
N ASN A 787 22.77 25.67 -1.23
CA ASN A 787 23.40 24.48 -0.68
C ASN A 787 24.50 24.79 0.35
N GLU A 788 24.80 23.79 1.16
CA GLU A 788 25.75 23.91 2.25
C GLU A 788 27.21 23.79 1.81
N GLU A 789 27.56 22.96 0.84
CA GLU A 789 28.97 22.75 0.45
C GLU A 789 29.36 23.30 -0.90
N GLY A 790 28.47 23.24 -1.88
CA GLY A 790 28.68 23.77 -3.21
C GLY A 790 28.36 25.26 -3.32
N SER A 791 27.76 25.66 -4.44
CA SER A 791 27.35 27.06 -4.61
C SER A 791 26.14 27.23 -5.52
N SER A 792 25.18 28.04 -5.08
CA SER A 792 24.10 28.53 -5.93
C SER A 792 24.49 29.84 -6.58
N VAL A 793 24.13 30.02 -7.85
CA VAL A 793 24.70 31.08 -8.67
C VAL A 793 23.63 32.04 -9.17
N ILE A 794 23.92 33.32 -9.02
CA ILE A 794 23.08 34.42 -9.52
C ILE A 794 23.85 35.19 -10.57
N SER A 795 23.22 35.41 -11.73
CA SER A 795 23.79 36.19 -12.84
C SER A 795 23.14 37.56 -12.89
N ILE A 796 23.93 38.63 -12.75
CA ILE A 796 23.44 40.00 -12.68
C ILE A 796 24.07 40.81 -13.82
N ASN A 797 23.25 41.51 -14.59
CA ASN A 797 23.74 42.38 -15.67
C ASN A 797 23.68 43.84 -15.23
N ALA A 798 24.84 44.46 -15.01
CA ALA A 798 24.96 45.89 -14.77
C ALA A 798 25.25 46.62 -16.09
N GLU A 799 24.29 47.42 -16.57
CA GLU A 799 24.40 48.08 -17.88
C GLU A 799 25.34 49.30 -17.89
N SER A 800 25.70 49.83 -16.72
CA SER A 800 26.53 51.02 -16.58
C SER A 800 27.34 51.01 -15.27
N PRO A 801 28.30 51.93 -15.08
CA PRO A 801 28.96 52.11 -13.78
C PRO A 801 27.94 52.48 -12.70
N GLY A 802 28.05 51.89 -11.52
CA GLY A 802 27.03 52.03 -10.49
C GLY A 802 27.26 51.13 -9.27
N ILE A 803 26.21 51.02 -8.46
CA ILE A 803 26.19 50.14 -7.28
C ILE A 803 25.08 49.09 -7.49
N VAL A 804 25.44 47.83 -7.34
CA VAL A 804 24.51 46.70 -7.30
C VAL A 804 24.28 46.33 -5.83
N TYR A 805 23.02 46.29 -5.41
CA TYR A 805 22.60 45.80 -4.11
C TYR A 805 21.91 44.45 -4.30
N VAL A 806 22.35 43.43 -3.58
CA VAL A 806 21.74 42.09 -3.59
C VAL A 806 21.28 41.79 -2.17
N LEU A 807 19.96 41.80 -1.96
CA LEU A 807 19.35 41.43 -0.70
C LEU A 807 18.93 39.96 -0.76
N ILE A 808 19.40 39.16 0.19
CA ILE A 808 19.14 37.73 0.27
C ILE A 808 18.41 37.47 1.58
N LEU A 809 17.19 36.93 1.49
CA LEU A 809 16.41 36.45 2.63
C LEU A 809 16.58 34.94 2.75
N HIS A 810 17.01 34.49 3.93
CA HIS A 810 17.35 33.10 4.21
C HIS A 810 16.78 32.69 5.58
N PRO A 811 15.48 32.38 5.68
CA PRO A 811 14.76 32.27 6.95
C PRO A 811 15.25 31.13 7.86
N THR A 812 15.92 30.12 7.29
CA THR A 812 16.40 28.94 8.02
C THR A 812 17.91 28.90 8.22
N SER A 813 18.64 29.94 7.77
CA SER A 813 20.09 30.05 7.93
C SER A 813 20.49 31.27 8.74
N SER A 814 21.59 31.15 9.50
CA SER A 814 22.19 32.26 10.23
C SER A 814 22.92 33.26 9.32
N ASN A 815 23.51 32.80 8.22
CA ASN A 815 24.29 33.61 7.28
C ASN A 815 24.33 32.98 5.87
N VAL A 816 24.49 33.83 4.84
CA VAL A 816 24.80 33.42 3.47
C VAL A 816 26.14 34.04 3.09
N GLU A 817 27.08 33.20 2.71
CA GLU A 817 28.42 33.61 2.27
C GLU A 817 28.45 33.78 0.75
N VAL A 818 29.05 34.87 0.28
CA VAL A 818 29.45 35.03 -1.12
C VAL A 818 30.85 34.45 -1.28
N THR A 819 30.94 33.24 -1.81
CA THR A 819 32.22 32.50 -1.91
C THR A 819 33.08 32.98 -3.06
N ARG A 820 32.45 33.47 -4.13
CA ARG A 820 33.11 33.97 -5.34
C ARG A 820 32.23 34.95 -6.09
N ILE A 821 32.84 35.98 -6.67
CA ILE A 821 32.21 36.88 -7.64
C ILE A 821 33.03 36.84 -8.92
N GLU A 822 32.41 36.44 -10.02
CA GLU A 822 32.99 36.55 -11.37
C GLU A 822 32.45 37.81 -12.06
N GLY A 823 33.27 38.50 -12.85
CA GLY A 823 32.93 39.78 -13.48
C GLY A 823 33.80 40.95 -12.99
N SER A 824 33.65 42.13 -13.60
CA SER A 824 34.50 43.29 -13.31
C SER A 824 33.88 44.22 -12.27
N TYR A 825 34.33 44.13 -11.02
CA TYR A 825 33.90 45.02 -9.93
C TYR A 825 35.11 45.74 -9.28
N SER A 826 34.83 46.79 -8.50
CA SER A 826 35.85 47.62 -7.83
C SER A 826 35.94 47.36 -6.34
N SER A 827 34.81 47.05 -5.69
CA SER A 827 34.76 46.62 -4.29
C SER A 827 33.43 45.94 -4.00
N GLU A 828 33.45 45.06 -3.00
CA GLU A 828 32.32 44.36 -2.44
C GLU A 828 32.26 44.56 -0.91
N ASN A 829 31.04 44.63 -0.38
CA ASN A 829 30.80 44.62 1.05
C ASN A 829 29.60 43.72 1.36
N CYS A 830 29.77 42.82 2.33
CA CYS A 830 28.74 41.88 2.75
C CYS A 830 28.38 42.17 4.21
N SER A 831 27.09 42.33 4.48
CA SER A 831 26.57 42.41 5.84
C SER A 831 25.46 41.38 6.02
N SER A 832 25.45 40.68 7.16
CA SER A 832 24.40 39.70 7.47
C SER A 832 23.86 39.94 8.87
N SER A 833 22.55 39.81 9.02
CA SER A 833 21.83 40.04 10.28
C SER A 833 20.52 39.28 10.32
N ASN A 834 20.46 38.22 11.14
CA ASN A 834 19.23 37.51 11.52
C ASN A 834 18.30 37.22 10.33
N GLY A 835 18.74 36.33 9.42
CA GLY A 835 17.96 35.86 8.27
C GLY A 835 17.98 36.76 7.03
N ILE A 836 18.76 37.86 7.06
CA ILE A 836 18.94 38.78 5.93
C ILE A 836 20.42 38.98 5.68
N SER A 837 20.85 38.84 4.44
CA SER A 837 22.19 39.22 3.97
C SER A 837 22.08 40.29 2.88
N LEU A 838 22.86 41.35 2.99
CA LEU A 838 22.95 42.43 1.99
C LEU A 838 24.38 42.47 1.45
N VAL A 839 24.50 42.26 0.14
CA VAL A 839 25.76 42.34 -0.61
C VAL A 839 25.72 43.62 -1.46
N THR A 840 26.71 44.48 -1.29
CA THR A 840 26.85 45.72 -2.06
C THR A 840 28.09 45.60 -2.96
N ILE A 841 27.91 45.72 -4.27
CA ILE A 841 28.97 45.56 -5.26
C ILE A 841 29.08 46.84 -6.09
N GLN A 842 30.25 47.46 -6.08
CA GLN A 842 30.51 48.66 -6.87
C GLN A 842 31.12 48.28 -8.22
N VAL A 843 30.43 48.60 -9.32
CA VAL A 843 30.87 48.28 -10.68
C VAL A 843 31.34 49.53 -11.41
N SER A 844 32.51 49.43 -12.04
CA SER A 844 33.15 50.57 -12.71
C SER A 844 32.77 50.73 -14.17
N ASN A 845 32.22 49.68 -14.79
CA ASN A 845 31.85 49.59 -16.21
C ASN A 845 30.62 48.69 -16.36
N SER A 846 29.99 48.71 -17.54
CA SER A 846 28.99 47.71 -17.91
C SER A 846 29.60 46.30 -17.82
N THR A 847 29.01 45.42 -17.02
CA THR A 847 29.55 44.08 -16.78
C THR A 847 28.43 43.09 -16.43
N SER A 848 28.68 41.81 -16.70
CA SER A 848 27.87 40.72 -16.16
C SER A 848 28.62 40.14 -14.97
N LEU A 849 27.95 40.11 -13.82
CA LEU A 849 28.46 39.54 -12.58
C LEU A 849 27.84 38.17 -12.37
N SER A 850 28.62 37.21 -11.87
CA SER A 850 28.10 35.94 -11.37
C SER A 850 28.49 35.76 -9.91
N LEU A 851 27.51 35.77 -9.02
CA LEU A 851 27.70 35.64 -7.58
C LEU A 851 27.46 34.19 -7.19
N PHE A 852 28.43 33.58 -6.51
CA PHE A 852 28.36 32.24 -5.98
C PHE A 852 28.03 32.33 -4.49
N LEU A 853 26.87 31.81 -4.12
CA LEU A 853 26.29 31.86 -2.79
C LEU A 853 26.34 30.49 -2.12
N ARG A 854 26.65 30.49 -0.83
CA ARG A 854 26.69 29.31 0.02
C ARG A 854 26.00 29.63 1.35
N ALA A 855 25.26 28.69 1.91
CA ALA A 855 24.54 28.93 3.15
C ALA A 855 24.72 27.80 4.15
N TYR A 856 25.05 28.15 5.40
CA TYR A 856 25.28 27.17 6.46
C TYR A 856 23.99 26.92 7.26
N SER A 857 23.42 25.71 7.18
CA SER A 857 22.19 25.33 7.90
C SER A 857 22.17 23.86 8.30
N SER A 858 21.35 23.57 9.31
CA SER A 858 20.95 22.21 9.69
C SER A 858 20.19 21.41 8.63
N SER A 859 19.66 22.05 7.57
CA SER A 859 18.85 21.42 6.51
C SER A 859 19.62 21.11 5.21
N GLY A 860 20.88 21.57 5.10
CA GLY A 860 21.81 21.55 3.94
C GLY A 860 21.30 22.09 2.59
N ILE A 861 20.00 22.03 2.32
CA ILE A 861 19.32 22.79 1.29
C ILE A 861 18.44 23.83 2.00
N ILE A 862 18.58 25.09 1.59
CA ILE A 862 17.97 26.24 2.25
C ILE A 862 17.20 27.04 1.21
N PRO A 863 15.90 27.28 1.40
CA PRO A 863 15.17 28.16 0.51
C PRO A 863 15.58 29.62 0.78
N ALA A 864 15.76 30.38 -0.30
CA ALA A 864 16.16 31.78 -0.23
C ALA A 864 15.44 32.62 -1.29
N TYR A 865 15.05 33.82 -0.89
CA TYR A 865 14.52 34.84 -1.80
C TYR A 865 15.59 35.90 -2.02
N VAL A 866 15.83 36.28 -3.27
CA VAL A 866 16.83 37.27 -3.62
C VAL A 866 16.19 38.41 -4.40
N GLU A 867 16.50 39.63 -4.02
CA GLU A 867 16.14 40.85 -4.75
C GLU A 867 17.40 41.64 -5.09
N VAL A 868 17.52 42.02 -6.35
CA VAL A 868 18.66 42.75 -6.90
C VAL A 868 18.21 44.15 -7.32
N LYS A 869 18.88 45.19 -6.80
CA LYS A 869 18.71 46.58 -7.24
C LYS A 869 19.99 47.14 -7.84
N PHE A 870 19.84 48.04 -8.80
CA PHE A 870 20.96 48.74 -9.42
C PHE A 870 20.78 50.24 -9.43
N GLU A 871 21.78 50.93 -8.90
CA GLU A 871 21.89 52.38 -8.87
C GLU A 871 22.98 52.84 -9.85
N GLY A 872 22.57 53.17 -11.08
CA GLY A 872 23.48 53.69 -12.10
C GLY A 872 23.98 55.09 -11.74
N LEU A 873 25.27 55.34 -11.94
CA LEU A 873 25.84 56.68 -11.83
C LEU A 873 25.25 57.57 -12.92
N LYS A 874 24.37 58.50 -12.52
CA LYS A 874 23.76 59.46 -13.45
C LYS A 874 24.87 60.22 -14.20
N SER A 875 24.92 60.05 -15.52
CA SER A 875 25.86 60.76 -16.38
C SER A 875 25.52 62.26 -16.42
N GLY A 876 26.15 63.02 -15.53
CA GLY A 876 26.25 64.48 -15.62
C GLY A 876 25.71 65.25 -14.41
N LEU A 877 26.60 65.61 -13.49
CA LEU A 877 26.78 66.98 -12.99
C LEU A 877 28.07 67.03 -12.19
N GLY A 878 28.95 67.97 -12.56
CA GLY A 878 30.31 68.08 -12.05
C GLY A 878 30.41 68.49 -10.59
N ASN A 879 31.59 68.23 -10.03
CA ASN A 879 32.15 68.73 -8.78
C ASN A 879 31.19 68.80 -7.59
N VAL A 880 31.21 67.76 -6.75
CA VAL A 880 30.93 67.93 -5.32
C VAL A 880 32.11 67.39 -4.52
N SER A 881 32.58 68.27 -3.65
CA SER A 881 33.68 68.16 -2.72
C SER A 881 33.57 66.97 -1.78
N SER A 882 34.73 66.40 -1.47
CA SER A 882 34.99 65.53 -0.33
C SER A 882 34.36 66.08 0.96
N ASN A 883 33.33 65.40 1.47
CA ASN A 883 33.00 65.45 2.88
C ASN A 883 33.42 64.13 3.50
N THR A 884 34.52 64.20 4.24
CA THR A 884 34.94 63.25 5.25
C THR A 884 33.78 62.98 6.20
N PHE A 885 33.30 61.73 6.25
CA PHE A 885 32.56 61.26 7.41
C PHE A 885 33.56 60.82 8.47
N GLU A 886 33.42 61.43 9.65
CA GLU A 886 34.16 61.08 10.87
C GLU A 886 33.91 59.61 11.25
N ASN A 887 35.01 58.93 11.57
CA ASN A 887 35.02 57.65 12.26
C ASN A 887 34.13 57.70 13.51
N GLN A 888 33.10 56.87 13.56
CA GLN A 888 32.64 56.30 14.82
C GLN A 888 33.23 54.91 14.99
N THR A 889 34.07 54.81 16.02
CA THR A 889 34.67 53.61 16.56
C THR A 889 33.61 52.62 17.05
N THR A 890 33.65 51.40 16.55
CA THR A 890 33.27 50.20 17.30
C THR A 890 34.36 49.16 17.15
N GLU A 891 34.79 48.65 18.30
CA GLU A 891 35.95 47.77 18.49
C GLU A 891 35.75 46.42 17.81
N ALA A 892 36.70 46.03 16.95
CA ALA A 892 36.83 44.67 16.46
C ALA A 892 37.98 43.98 17.21
N CYS A 893 37.62 42.94 17.96
CA CYS A 893 38.54 41.99 18.56
C CYS A 893 39.39 41.31 17.48
N THR A 894 40.71 41.38 17.63
CA THR A 894 41.68 40.60 16.85
C THR A 894 41.75 39.15 17.33
N TYR A 895 41.77 38.19 16.40
CA TYR A 895 42.55 36.97 16.58
C TYR A 895 43.34 36.64 15.30
N ASN A 896 44.63 36.36 15.51
CA ASN A 896 45.73 36.10 14.57
C ASN A 896 45.42 35.00 13.52
N GLY A 897 46.03 34.93 12.33
CA GLY A 897 47.15 35.69 11.77
C GLY A 897 47.51 35.22 10.33
N THR A 898 48.16 36.14 9.59
CA THR A 898 49.06 35.98 8.42
C THR A 898 48.77 34.91 7.35
N CYS A 899 48.41 35.36 6.15
CA CYS A 899 48.66 34.66 4.88
C CYS A 899 49.64 35.47 4.00
N THR A 900 50.68 34.80 3.50
CA THR A 900 51.65 35.31 2.52
C THR A 900 51.17 35.07 1.09
N SER A 901 51.33 36.08 0.23
CA SER A 901 51.08 36.07 -1.21
C SER A 901 52.21 35.40 -2.01
N GLN A 902 51.88 34.60 -3.02
CA GLN A 902 52.70 34.44 -4.23
C GLN A 902 51.83 34.31 -5.49
N SER A 903 52.38 34.88 -6.56
CA SER A 903 51.80 35.30 -7.84
C SER A 903 51.95 34.25 -8.96
N GLU A 904 50.98 34.32 -9.89
CA GLU A 904 51.04 34.16 -11.36
C GLU A 904 51.95 33.10 -12.01
N GLU A 905 51.38 32.29 -12.92
CA GLU A 905 51.69 32.42 -14.35
C GLU A 905 50.62 31.76 -15.25
N LYS A 906 50.21 32.52 -16.28
CA LYS A 906 49.37 32.10 -17.41
C LYS A 906 50.27 31.64 -18.55
N GLU A 907 49.88 30.57 -19.25
CA GLU A 907 50.35 30.34 -20.62
C GLU A 907 49.16 30.10 -21.58
N ASN A 908 49.18 30.89 -22.65
CA ASN A 908 48.26 30.87 -23.80
C ASN A 908 48.48 29.64 -24.67
N LEU A 909 47.43 29.17 -25.35
CA LEU A 909 47.59 28.63 -26.70
C LEU A 909 46.34 28.84 -27.56
N GLN A 910 46.61 29.28 -28.79
CA GLN A 910 45.74 29.79 -29.85
C GLN A 910 45.23 28.70 -30.79
N ASN A 911 44.08 29.02 -31.41
CA ASN A 911 43.62 28.61 -32.77
C ASN A 911 43.26 27.12 -32.96
N SER A 912 42.29 26.69 -33.77
CA SER A 912 41.61 27.26 -34.94
C SER A 912 40.32 26.48 -35.23
N SER A 913 39.32 27.17 -35.74
CA SER A 913 38.10 26.67 -36.39
C SER A 913 38.35 26.03 -37.76
N THR A 914 37.61 24.97 -38.12
CA THR A 914 36.98 24.82 -39.46
C THR A 914 35.93 23.70 -39.53
N SER A 915 34.79 24.07 -40.09
CA SER A 915 33.70 23.26 -40.64
C SER A 915 34.09 22.51 -41.93
N THR A 916 33.49 21.34 -42.23
CA THR A 916 32.46 21.15 -43.30
C THR A 916 32.15 19.67 -43.59
N LEU A 917 30.88 19.46 -43.96
CA LEU A 917 30.16 18.29 -44.48
C LEU A 917 30.93 17.30 -45.39
N SER A 918 30.53 16.01 -45.34
CA SER A 918 29.92 15.34 -46.51
C SER A 918 29.37 13.93 -46.25
N ASN A 919 28.19 13.70 -46.86
CA ASN A 919 27.66 12.49 -47.52
C ASN A 919 27.30 11.19 -46.77
N SER A 920 25.97 11.04 -46.67
CA SER A 920 25.14 9.88 -46.99
C SER A 920 25.79 8.54 -47.39
N GLN A 921 25.33 7.48 -46.73
CA GLN A 921 24.86 6.27 -47.42
C GLN A 921 23.76 5.58 -46.62
N THR A 922 22.62 5.42 -47.28
CA THR A 922 21.43 4.66 -46.88
C THR A 922 21.65 3.16 -47.02
N VAL A 923 21.28 2.38 -46.00
CA VAL A 923 20.85 0.98 -46.14
C VAL A 923 19.60 0.80 -45.28
N GLY A 924 18.51 0.40 -45.91
CA GLY A 924 17.22 0.22 -45.26
C GLY A 924 17.06 -1.15 -44.61
N SER A 925 16.12 -1.21 -43.66
CA SER A 925 15.33 -2.41 -43.41
C SER A 925 13.95 -2.01 -42.92
N GLU A 926 12.93 -2.38 -43.68
CA GLU A 926 11.53 -2.32 -43.29
C GLU A 926 11.22 -3.31 -42.17
N LYS A 927 10.42 -2.88 -41.19
CA LYS A 927 9.33 -3.64 -40.57
C LYS A 927 8.38 -2.64 -39.90
N GLY A 928 7.17 -2.54 -40.42
CA GLY A 928 6.18 -1.54 -40.05
C GLY A 928 5.40 -1.86 -38.77
N SER A 929 4.58 -0.90 -38.35
CA SER A 929 3.47 -1.14 -37.44
C SER A 929 2.48 0.02 -37.47
N LEU A 930 1.25 -0.30 -37.90
CA LEU A 930 -0.08 0.19 -37.46
C LEU A 930 -0.41 1.70 -37.40
N MET A 931 0.51 2.61 -37.09
CA MET A 931 0.21 4.05 -36.97
C MET A 931 -0.07 4.73 -38.32
N GLY A 932 0.58 4.29 -39.39
CA GLY A 932 0.40 4.87 -40.73
C GLY A 932 -1.00 4.66 -41.32
N ILE A 933 -1.69 3.60 -40.91
CA ILE A 933 -3.06 3.29 -41.35
C ILE A 933 -4.08 4.15 -40.58
N ILE A 934 -3.85 4.37 -39.29
CA ILE A 934 -4.72 5.22 -38.46
C ILE A 934 -4.66 6.68 -38.92
N VAL A 935 -3.46 7.20 -39.22
CA VAL A 935 -3.30 8.55 -39.75
C VAL A 935 -3.98 8.67 -41.11
N LEU A 936 -3.82 7.70 -42.03
CA LEU A 936 -4.47 7.74 -43.34
C LEU A 936 -6.02 7.72 -43.26
N CYS A 937 -6.59 6.96 -42.32
CA CYS A 937 -8.04 6.89 -42.09
C CYS A 937 -8.61 8.21 -41.53
N ILE A 938 -7.89 8.88 -40.63
CA ILE A 938 -8.30 10.18 -40.07
C ILE A 938 -8.24 11.26 -41.16
N THR A 939 -7.20 11.27 -42.00
CA THR A 939 -7.10 12.26 -43.10
C THR A 939 -8.20 12.06 -44.14
N LEU A 940 -8.56 10.82 -44.46
CA LEU A 940 -9.66 10.51 -45.39
C LEU A 940 -11.03 10.92 -44.83
N ALA A 941 -11.26 10.75 -43.52
CA ALA A 941 -12.51 11.17 -42.86
C ALA A 941 -12.67 12.71 -42.81
N VAL A 942 -11.58 13.44 -42.60
CA VAL A 942 -11.57 14.92 -42.63
C VAL A 942 -11.81 15.43 -44.05
N VAL A 943 -11.20 14.81 -45.07
CA VAL A 943 -11.40 15.17 -46.48
C VAL A 943 -12.84 14.87 -46.94
N ALA A 944 -13.44 13.75 -46.53
CA ALA A 944 -14.84 13.44 -46.81
C ALA A 944 -15.80 14.45 -46.16
N SER A 945 -15.52 14.86 -44.92
CA SER A 945 -16.33 15.86 -44.20
C SER A 945 -16.25 17.25 -44.86
N LEU A 946 -15.07 17.64 -45.35
CA LEU A 946 -14.87 18.88 -46.09
C LEU A 946 -15.53 18.86 -47.48
N LEU A 947 -15.57 17.70 -48.15
CA LEU A 947 -16.29 17.51 -49.41
C LEU A 947 -17.82 17.60 -49.23
N ILE A 948 -18.36 17.03 -48.15
CA ILE A 948 -19.79 17.11 -47.82
C ILE A 948 -20.19 18.56 -47.49
N LEU A 949 -19.35 19.29 -46.75
CA LEU A 949 -19.52 20.73 -46.50
C LEU A 949 -19.41 21.58 -47.78
N GLY A 950 -18.53 21.20 -48.71
CA GLY A 950 -18.40 21.84 -50.03
C GLY A 950 -19.61 21.62 -50.94
N ILE A 951 -20.26 20.44 -50.86
CA ILE A 951 -21.47 20.11 -51.62
C ILE A 951 -22.71 20.81 -51.05
N TRP A 952 -22.78 21.00 -49.73
CA TRP A 952 -23.88 21.73 -49.08
C TRP A 952 -23.85 23.23 -49.36
N LYS A 953 -22.66 23.82 -49.54
CA LYS A 953 -22.48 25.24 -49.91
C LYS A 953 -22.87 25.56 -51.36
N LYS A 954 -23.21 24.56 -52.18
CA LYS A 954 -23.63 24.71 -53.58
C LYS A 954 -25.15 24.57 -53.79
N LYS A 955 -25.92 24.29 -52.75
CA LYS A 955 -27.40 24.12 -52.80
C LYS A 955 -28.18 25.04 -51.84
N LEU A 956 -27.49 26.01 -51.23
CA LEU A 956 -28.02 27.20 -50.54
C LEU A 956 -27.31 28.41 -51.15
#